data_AF-A0A956F7B1-F1
#
_entry.id   AF-A0A956F7B1-F1
#
_cell.length_a   1.000
_cell.length_b   1.000
_cell.length_c   1.000
_cell.angle_alpha   90.00
_cell.angle_beta   90.00
_cell.angle_gamma   90.00
#
_symmetry.space_group_name_H-M   'P 1'
#
loop_
_entity.id
_entity.type
_entity.pdbx_description
1 polymer ?
#
loop_
_entity_poly.entity_id
_entity_poly.type
_entity_poly.pdbx_seq_one_letter_code
_entity_poly.pdbx_strand_id
1 'polypeptide(L)'
;MSDDRARITWVQISDMHLSRLEHGDTRTRRFGGELWAHGLRAFLEDLDQQLRALQLVPDLLLITGDLTFSGSDEQYRDLDDDLLTPLLRRLAQHGGEPLLVAVPGNHDVQRPRSSRDRLAYRALRDYDELDDPELEALRCELWQQRDASFVEPLFGGYLQWSRRTMLPVLADTAPRDTGLRVVSHYDSHMPGDLSVVVEKQGQSLLLVGLNSAWIQYDGGEFEGLLHLPTAQLHAALADDHHAALRRFDEVDDALLLTHHPTSWLSPIAQEAFYQTVYPAGRKQISAMLCGHLHQARAQTVAYDGGDRRYFFQSSSLFGYEHYGEGTPRLDLGYSIGAMFADGEIRVWPRAVRLGARELRFDVDLGFADRAPDGSFQLRPPQRDAPNRPRPVVLPASGLGPNDVTHYRRWAKEKHGSLTMLGIGAGELKFQLADVYVELGFQVQPPQLSEWDPSRDRQGMDLPEESTDDIAIHQAFAKAPPDRELFLLGQPGTGKTTSLRKLLQQALDGGSETVGLPKDMVPVLAALRHLRPEDLDAEQPLLRLLQRELTERSRQQAGLAEYLWEHGGLLLLLDGLDEIADDGLRQRVLEMITESLPELRARGSRCAVSCRPQGLTREMNVGGEFQQLVVRPLDRHSRANMIRQWFHATCRQRALGADPAEAEHLAEREAEQSANELIANIEGSDTLPHQLRELVATPLLLNLLCIVVMRGHRIPERRAEFYRACLEALLDH
;
A
#
# COMPACT_ATOMS: atom_id res chain seq x y z
N MET A 1 -11.70 -19.02 -31.37
CA MET A 1 -10.25 -19.31 -31.45
C MET A 1 -9.82 -19.50 -30.01
N SER A 2 -9.38 -20.71 -29.62
CA SER A 2 -8.77 -20.87 -28.30
C SER A 2 -7.59 -19.91 -28.20
N ASP A 3 -7.47 -19.23 -27.08
CA ASP A 3 -6.23 -18.57 -26.74
C ASP A 3 -5.46 -19.52 -25.82
N ASP A 4 -4.60 -20.36 -26.41
CA ASP A 4 -3.75 -21.35 -25.71
C ASP A 4 -2.81 -20.71 -24.66
N ARG A 5 -2.85 -19.36 -24.53
CA ARG A 5 -2.14 -18.57 -23.52
C ARG A 5 -2.87 -18.48 -22.17
N ALA A 6 -4.14 -18.87 -22.07
CA ALA A 6 -4.89 -18.83 -20.81
C ALA A 6 -4.29 -19.83 -19.81
N ARG A 7 -3.80 -19.33 -18.68
CA ARG A 7 -3.07 -20.12 -17.67
C ARG A 7 -3.98 -20.58 -16.54
N ILE A 8 -4.73 -19.65 -15.97
CA ILE A 8 -5.66 -19.90 -14.88
C ILE A 8 -7.01 -19.29 -15.25
N THR A 9 -8.07 -20.09 -15.14
CA THR A 9 -9.44 -19.68 -15.49
C THR A 9 -10.38 -19.92 -14.33
N TRP A 10 -11.45 -19.13 -14.24
CA TRP A 10 -12.43 -19.28 -13.16
C TRP A 10 -13.84 -18.96 -13.60
N VAL A 11 -14.79 -19.49 -12.85
CA VAL A 11 -16.18 -19.03 -12.85
C VAL A 11 -16.39 -18.26 -11.55
N GLN A 12 -16.84 -17.02 -11.63
CA GLN A 12 -17.22 -16.21 -10.47
C GLN A 12 -18.74 -16.11 -10.38
N ILE A 13 -19.25 -16.38 -9.18
CA ILE A 13 -20.67 -16.34 -8.82
C ILE A 13 -20.81 -15.53 -7.53
N SER A 14 -21.91 -14.80 -7.39
CA SER A 14 -22.22 -14.02 -6.19
C SER A 14 -23.73 -13.95 -5.96
N ASP A 15 -24.15 -13.64 -4.73
CA ASP A 15 -25.52 -13.22 -4.41
C ASP A 15 -26.57 -14.26 -4.86
N MET A 16 -26.47 -15.46 -4.30
CA MET A 16 -27.35 -16.59 -4.61
C MET A 16 -28.61 -16.60 -3.74
N HIS A 17 -28.52 -16.06 -2.51
CA HIS A 17 -29.60 -15.93 -1.53
C HIS A 17 -30.43 -17.21 -1.35
N LEU A 18 -29.78 -18.38 -1.28
CA LEU A 18 -30.51 -19.64 -1.33
C LEU A 18 -31.30 -19.91 -0.04
N SER A 19 -32.58 -20.31 -0.18
CA SER A 19 -33.42 -20.83 0.91
C SER A 19 -34.58 -21.68 0.41
N ARG A 20 -34.86 -22.80 1.09
CA ARG A 20 -36.16 -23.49 1.07
C ARG A 20 -36.98 -23.11 2.30
N LEU A 21 -38.31 -23.23 2.21
CA LEU A 21 -39.22 -23.20 3.37
C LEU A 21 -40.16 -24.40 3.25
N GLU A 22 -40.38 -25.14 4.33
CA GLU A 22 -41.49 -26.10 4.45
C GLU A 22 -42.72 -25.40 5.07
N HIS A 23 -43.90 -25.55 4.46
CA HIS A 23 -45.19 -25.22 5.07
C HIS A 23 -46.15 -26.40 4.88
N GLY A 24 -46.25 -27.27 5.89
CA GLY A 24 -47.12 -28.45 5.86
C GLY A 24 -46.71 -29.52 4.85
N ASP A 25 -47.65 -30.41 4.48
CA ASP A 25 -47.43 -31.60 3.64
C ASP A 25 -47.23 -31.28 2.13
N THR A 26 -46.97 -30.02 1.81
CA THR A 26 -46.70 -29.55 0.44
C THR A 26 -45.45 -28.66 0.43
N ARG A 27 -44.34 -29.26 -0.02
CA ARG A 27 -43.06 -28.57 -0.28
C ARG A 27 -43.26 -27.48 -1.34
N THR A 28 -43.46 -26.24 -0.93
CA THR A 28 -43.53 -25.08 -1.84
C THR A 28 -42.40 -24.10 -1.53
N ARG A 29 -41.39 -24.11 -2.40
CA ARG A 29 -40.23 -23.20 -2.40
C ARG A 29 -40.73 -21.76 -2.68
N ARG A 30 -40.23 -20.75 -1.97
CA ARG A 30 -40.23 -19.37 -2.49
C ARG A 30 -38.81 -18.81 -2.50
N PHE A 31 -38.39 -18.11 -3.56
CA PHE A 31 -39.19 -17.64 -4.71
C PHE A 31 -39.20 -18.59 -5.92
N GLY A 32 -40.42 -18.94 -6.40
CA GLY A 32 -40.66 -19.56 -7.72
C GLY A 32 -39.90 -20.86 -8.00
N GLY A 33 -40.33 -22.00 -7.45
CA GLY A 33 -39.67 -23.29 -7.69
C GLY A 33 -39.42 -23.60 -9.17
N GLU A 34 -40.32 -23.18 -10.05
CA GLU A 34 -40.11 -23.21 -11.50
C GLU A 34 -39.14 -22.13 -11.97
N LEU A 35 -39.28 -20.86 -11.57
CA LEU A 35 -38.39 -19.77 -12.00
C LEU A 35 -36.93 -19.99 -11.59
N TRP A 36 -36.67 -20.44 -10.37
CA TRP A 36 -35.33 -20.82 -9.91
C TRP A 36 -34.79 -22.00 -10.72
N ALA A 37 -35.58 -23.05 -10.90
CA ALA A 37 -35.17 -24.21 -11.69
C ALA A 37 -34.93 -23.85 -13.17
N HIS A 38 -35.72 -22.94 -13.74
CA HIS A 38 -35.53 -22.42 -15.10
C HIS A 38 -34.31 -21.50 -15.18
N GLY A 39 -34.09 -20.63 -14.19
CA GLY A 39 -32.91 -19.75 -14.12
C GLY A 39 -31.62 -20.55 -13.96
N LEU A 40 -31.60 -21.52 -13.05
CA LEU A 40 -30.48 -22.45 -12.86
C LEU A 40 -30.20 -23.27 -14.11
N ARG A 41 -31.25 -23.79 -14.76
CA ARG A 41 -31.11 -24.50 -16.03
C ARG A 41 -30.54 -23.59 -17.12
N ALA A 42 -31.09 -22.39 -17.29
CA ALA A 42 -30.61 -21.41 -18.27
C ALA A 42 -29.16 -20.99 -17.99
N PHE A 43 -28.78 -20.86 -16.72
CA PHE A 43 -27.41 -20.58 -16.29
C PHE A 43 -26.47 -21.73 -16.68
N LEU A 44 -26.80 -22.97 -16.31
CA LEU A 44 -25.97 -24.14 -16.62
C LEU A 44 -25.87 -24.38 -18.14
N GLU A 45 -26.94 -24.15 -18.89
CA GLU A 45 -26.96 -24.26 -20.36
C GLU A 45 -26.11 -23.15 -21.02
N ASP A 46 -26.22 -21.89 -20.56
CA ASP A 46 -25.37 -20.81 -21.06
C ASP A 46 -23.91 -21.06 -20.70
N LEU A 47 -23.63 -21.49 -19.46
CA LEU A 47 -22.27 -21.82 -19.01
C LEU A 47 -21.65 -22.88 -19.92
N ASP A 48 -22.36 -23.97 -20.23
CA ASP A 48 -21.87 -24.96 -21.19
C ASP A 48 -21.56 -24.38 -22.55
N GLN A 49 -22.46 -23.52 -23.06
CA GLN A 49 -22.31 -22.89 -24.35
C GLN A 49 -21.06 -22.00 -24.36
N GLN A 50 -20.84 -21.21 -23.31
CA GLN A 50 -19.68 -20.33 -23.19
C GLN A 50 -18.39 -21.13 -23.03
N LEU A 51 -18.34 -22.14 -22.16
CA LEU A 51 -17.14 -22.97 -21.98
C LEU A 51 -16.73 -23.66 -23.28
N ARG A 52 -17.70 -24.16 -24.07
CA ARG A 52 -17.43 -24.74 -25.41
C ARG A 52 -17.00 -23.70 -26.43
N ALA A 53 -17.66 -22.53 -26.45
CA ALA A 53 -17.37 -21.47 -27.41
C ALA A 53 -15.99 -20.84 -27.18
N LEU A 54 -15.63 -20.62 -25.90
CA LEU A 54 -14.35 -20.08 -25.47
C LEU A 54 -13.25 -21.15 -25.42
N GLN A 55 -13.63 -22.44 -25.41
CA GLN A 55 -12.73 -23.58 -25.25
C GLN A 55 -11.92 -23.50 -23.94
N LEU A 56 -12.58 -23.08 -22.86
CA LEU A 56 -11.98 -22.93 -21.53
C LEU A 56 -12.44 -24.05 -20.60
N VAL A 57 -11.55 -24.48 -19.72
CA VAL A 57 -11.81 -25.46 -18.66
C VAL A 57 -11.55 -24.79 -17.32
N PRO A 58 -12.59 -24.46 -16.52
CA PRO A 58 -12.43 -23.70 -15.28
C PRO A 58 -11.52 -24.38 -14.27
N ASP A 59 -10.53 -23.65 -13.78
CA ASP A 59 -9.62 -24.09 -12.71
C ASP A 59 -10.16 -23.76 -11.32
N LEU A 60 -10.90 -22.66 -11.20
CA LEU A 60 -11.43 -22.17 -9.92
C LEU A 60 -12.94 -21.91 -10.03
N LEU A 61 -13.65 -22.13 -8.92
CA LEU A 61 -15.00 -21.66 -8.69
C LEU A 61 -14.95 -20.65 -7.55
N LEU A 62 -15.10 -19.37 -7.86
CA LEU A 62 -15.00 -18.27 -6.91
C LEU A 62 -16.40 -17.80 -6.51
N ILE A 63 -16.69 -17.80 -5.22
CA ILE A 63 -17.97 -17.32 -4.67
C ILE A 63 -17.72 -16.07 -3.82
N THR A 64 -18.18 -14.91 -4.30
CA THR A 64 -17.94 -13.60 -3.66
C THR A 64 -19.10 -13.14 -2.79
N GLY A 65 -19.56 -14.01 -1.89
CA GLY A 65 -20.56 -13.73 -0.85
C GLY A 65 -22.00 -14.03 -1.20
N ASP A 66 -22.83 -13.90 -0.17
CA ASP A 66 -24.27 -14.17 -0.16
C ASP A 66 -24.62 -15.56 -0.71
N LEU A 67 -24.00 -16.56 -0.07
CA LEU A 67 -24.21 -17.97 -0.39
C LEU A 67 -25.63 -18.41 -0.06
N THR A 68 -26.13 -17.95 1.08
CA THR A 68 -27.43 -18.27 1.64
C THR A 68 -28.25 -17.01 1.88
N PHE A 69 -29.52 -17.14 2.27
CA PHE A 69 -30.37 -15.98 2.58
C PHE A 69 -30.20 -15.46 4.01
N SER A 70 -29.87 -16.33 4.96
CA SER A 70 -29.81 -16.01 6.40
C SER A 70 -28.70 -16.74 7.17
N GLY A 71 -27.78 -17.41 6.47
CA GLY A 71 -26.67 -18.13 7.09
C GLY A 71 -27.03 -19.42 7.80
N SER A 72 -28.25 -19.97 7.63
CA SER A 72 -28.69 -21.14 8.40
C SER A 72 -28.07 -22.45 7.88
N ASP A 73 -27.82 -23.41 8.77
CA ASP A 73 -27.22 -24.70 8.40
C ASP A 73 -28.05 -25.47 7.36
N GLU A 74 -29.37 -25.29 7.37
CA GLU A 74 -30.28 -25.89 6.37
C GLU A 74 -30.08 -25.26 4.99
N GLN A 75 -29.95 -23.94 4.91
CA GLN A 75 -29.71 -23.23 3.65
C GLN A 75 -28.36 -23.61 3.03
N TYR A 76 -27.33 -23.88 3.83
CA TYR A 76 -26.06 -24.40 3.32
C TYR A 76 -26.15 -25.83 2.81
N ARG A 77 -27.04 -26.67 3.34
CA ARG A 77 -27.31 -28.00 2.75
C ARG A 77 -28.04 -27.85 1.42
N ASP A 78 -29.01 -26.95 1.36
CA ASP A 78 -29.68 -26.62 0.10
C ASP A 78 -28.68 -26.12 -0.94
N LEU A 79 -27.67 -25.35 -0.54
CA LEU A 79 -26.63 -24.83 -1.44
C LEU A 79 -25.82 -25.96 -2.05
N ASP A 80 -25.39 -26.90 -1.23
CA ASP A 80 -24.66 -28.08 -1.68
C ASP A 80 -25.51 -28.92 -2.65
N ASP A 81 -26.77 -29.19 -2.30
CA ASP A 81 -27.65 -30.10 -3.04
C ASP A 81 -28.22 -29.50 -4.34
N ASP A 82 -28.71 -28.26 -4.28
CA ASP A 82 -29.47 -27.65 -5.37
C ASP A 82 -28.59 -26.83 -6.34
N LEU A 83 -27.38 -26.40 -5.94
CA LEU A 83 -26.51 -25.58 -6.78
C LEU A 83 -25.10 -26.16 -6.96
N LEU A 84 -24.32 -26.32 -5.88
CA LEU A 84 -22.90 -26.68 -6.00
C LEU A 84 -22.71 -28.07 -6.58
N THR A 85 -23.45 -29.07 -6.10
CA THR A 85 -23.36 -30.43 -6.62
C THR A 85 -23.72 -30.52 -8.11
N PRO A 86 -24.85 -29.96 -8.58
CA PRO A 86 -25.15 -29.90 -10.02
C PRO A 86 -24.08 -29.15 -10.83
N LEU A 87 -23.61 -28.00 -10.33
CA LEU A 87 -22.62 -27.17 -11.01
C LEU A 87 -21.27 -27.88 -11.15
N LEU A 88 -20.71 -28.41 -10.07
CA LEU A 88 -19.45 -29.14 -10.08
C LEU A 88 -19.53 -30.38 -10.99
N ARG A 89 -20.67 -31.11 -10.95
CA ARG A 89 -20.90 -32.26 -11.82
C ARG A 89 -20.99 -31.85 -13.29
N ARG A 90 -21.50 -30.65 -13.59
CA ARG A 90 -21.53 -30.08 -14.94
C ARG A 90 -20.14 -29.66 -15.41
N LEU A 91 -19.38 -28.98 -14.57
CA LEU A 91 -18.00 -28.55 -14.87
C LEU A 91 -17.07 -29.76 -15.12
N ALA A 92 -17.25 -30.85 -14.36
CA ALA A 92 -16.54 -32.11 -14.58
C ALA A 92 -16.79 -32.71 -15.98
N GLN A 93 -17.97 -32.50 -16.57
CA GLN A 93 -18.27 -32.96 -17.94
C GLN A 93 -17.48 -32.19 -19.02
N HIS A 94 -16.98 -31.00 -18.71
CA HIS A 94 -16.06 -30.24 -19.56
C HIS A 94 -14.58 -30.51 -19.22
N GLY A 95 -14.30 -31.52 -18.38
CA GLY A 95 -12.95 -31.90 -17.99
C GLY A 95 -12.34 -31.03 -16.88
N GLY A 96 -13.15 -30.24 -16.18
CA GLY A 96 -12.71 -29.37 -15.08
C GLY A 96 -13.19 -29.87 -13.72
N GLU A 97 -12.28 -29.98 -12.76
CA GLU A 97 -12.62 -30.17 -11.34
C GLU A 97 -12.15 -28.94 -10.56
N PRO A 98 -12.90 -27.81 -10.64
CA PRO A 98 -12.42 -26.53 -10.16
C PRO A 98 -12.25 -26.51 -8.64
N LEU A 99 -11.22 -25.79 -8.19
CA LEU A 99 -11.02 -25.50 -6.77
C LEU A 99 -12.07 -24.49 -6.29
N LEU A 100 -12.87 -24.87 -5.30
CA LEU A 100 -13.89 -24.01 -4.69
C LEU A 100 -13.25 -23.07 -3.66
N VAL A 101 -13.43 -21.76 -3.85
CA VAL A 101 -13.07 -20.72 -2.88
C VAL A 101 -14.24 -19.77 -2.70
N ALA A 102 -14.67 -19.59 -1.45
CA ALA A 102 -15.79 -18.73 -1.11
C ALA A 102 -15.42 -17.76 0.01
N VAL A 103 -16.02 -16.57 -0.01
CA VAL A 103 -16.06 -15.62 1.10
C VAL A 103 -17.53 -15.35 1.46
N PRO A 104 -17.88 -15.11 2.74
CA PRO A 104 -19.25 -14.87 3.15
C PRO A 104 -19.71 -13.44 2.81
N GLY A 105 -21.02 -13.26 2.62
CA GLY A 105 -21.67 -11.96 2.51
C GLY A 105 -22.58 -11.64 3.69
N ASN A 106 -23.31 -10.52 3.61
CA ASN A 106 -24.18 -10.05 4.70
C ASN A 106 -25.44 -10.90 4.88
N HIS A 107 -25.84 -11.70 3.89
CA HIS A 107 -26.92 -12.68 4.03
C HIS A 107 -26.45 -14.00 4.66
N ASP A 108 -25.15 -14.24 4.72
CA ASP A 108 -24.58 -15.39 5.44
C ASP A 108 -24.47 -15.16 6.95
N VAL A 109 -24.79 -13.95 7.40
CA VAL A 109 -24.82 -13.56 8.82
C VAL A 109 -26.06 -14.10 9.52
N GLN A 110 -25.86 -14.94 10.54
CA GLN A 110 -26.86 -15.40 11.49
C GLN A 110 -27.20 -14.29 12.50
N ARG A 111 -28.00 -13.32 12.05
CA ARG A 111 -28.38 -12.16 12.87
C ARG A 111 -29.09 -12.57 14.17
N PRO A 112 -28.72 -12.01 15.34
CA PRO A 112 -29.39 -12.32 16.60
C PRO A 112 -30.87 -11.91 16.58
N ARG A 113 -31.74 -12.81 17.04
CA ARG A 113 -33.20 -12.63 16.94
C ARG A 113 -33.73 -11.54 17.89
N SER A 114 -33.20 -11.47 19.11
CA SER A 114 -33.67 -10.51 20.10
C SER A 114 -32.87 -9.21 20.06
N SER A 115 -33.50 -8.09 20.40
CA SER A 115 -32.80 -6.80 20.52
C SER A 115 -31.73 -6.82 21.62
N ARG A 116 -31.92 -7.65 22.65
CA ARG A 116 -30.96 -7.84 23.74
C ARG A 116 -29.67 -8.47 23.24
N ASP A 117 -29.77 -9.49 22.40
CA ASP A 117 -28.60 -10.18 21.85
C ASP A 117 -27.89 -9.31 20.81
N ARG A 118 -28.64 -8.54 20.00
CA ARG A 118 -28.07 -7.55 19.08
C ARG A 118 -27.26 -6.46 19.81
N LEU A 119 -27.66 -6.08 21.03
CA LEU A 119 -26.92 -5.08 21.81
C LEU A 119 -25.48 -5.52 22.11
N ALA A 120 -25.24 -6.83 22.26
CA ALA A 120 -23.90 -7.36 22.51
C ALA A 120 -22.93 -6.99 21.39
N TYR A 121 -23.41 -6.86 20.15
CA TYR A 121 -22.60 -6.58 18.96
C TYR A 121 -22.52 -5.10 18.59
N ARG A 122 -23.19 -4.22 19.34
CA ARG A 122 -23.34 -2.80 18.96
C ARG A 122 -22.01 -2.09 18.77
N ALA A 123 -21.00 -2.45 19.56
CA ALA A 123 -19.64 -1.93 19.48
C ALA A 123 -19.00 -2.12 18.09
N LEU A 124 -19.40 -3.13 17.32
CA LEU A 124 -18.87 -3.37 15.97
C LEU A 124 -19.20 -2.24 14.98
N ARG A 125 -20.26 -1.47 15.23
CA ARG A 125 -20.65 -0.35 14.34
C ARG A 125 -19.71 0.83 14.46
N ASP A 126 -19.16 1.05 15.65
CA ASP A 126 -18.32 2.19 15.98
C ASP A 126 -16.83 1.79 15.99
N TYR A 127 -16.49 0.64 15.38
CA TYR A 127 -15.18 -0.03 15.49
C TYR A 127 -13.95 0.85 15.15
N ASP A 128 -14.10 1.83 14.25
CA ASP A 128 -13.03 2.77 13.88
C ASP A 128 -12.84 3.93 14.89
N GLU A 129 -13.62 4.02 15.96
CA GLU A 129 -13.40 5.00 17.03
C GLU A 129 -12.14 4.63 17.83
N LEU A 130 -11.06 5.41 17.61
CA LEU A 130 -9.73 5.14 18.17
C LEU A 130 -9.57 5.57 19.62
N ASP A 131 -10.40 6.52 20.09
CA ASP A 131 -10.32 7.07 21.45
C ASP A 131 -11.10 6.23 22.50
N ASP A 132 -11.79 5.17 22.08
CA ASP A 132 -12.57 4.29 22.96
C ASP A 132 -11.73 3.09 23.47
N PRO A 133 -11.50 2.97 24.80
CA PRO A 133 -10.73 1.87 25.38
C PRO A 133 -11.36 0.48 25.23
N GLU A 134 -12.69 0.36 25.19
CA GLU A 134 -13.39 -0.92 25.02
C GLU A 134 -13.22 -1.42 23.58
N LEU A 135 -13.27 -0.51 22.60
CA LEU A 135 -13.00 -0.85 21.20
C LEU A 135 -11.53 -1.17 20.96
N GLU A 136 -10.60 -0.52 21.66
CA GLU A 136 -9.19 -0.91 21.61
C GLU A 136 -8.96 -2.32 22.15
N ALA A 137 -9.65 -2.69 23.23
CA ALA A 137 -9.63 -4.05 23.75
C ALA A 137 -10.19 -5.05 22.73
N LEU A 138 -11.30 -4.73 22.06
CA LEU A 138 -11.87 -5.56 21.00
C LEU A 138 -10.90 -5.72 19.81
N ARG A 139 -10.22 -4.65 19.38
CA ARG A 139 -9.19 -4.71 18.33
C ARG A 139 -8.02 -5.59 18.73
N CYS A 140 -7.56 -5.47 19.98
CA CYS A 140 -6.50 -6.31 20.53
C CYS A 140 -6.91 -7.78 20.58
N GLU A 141 -8.12 -8.08 21.05
CA GLU A 141 -8.68 -9.45 21.08
C GLU A 141 -8.77 -10.05 19.66
N LEU A 142 -9.42 -9.34 18.74
CA LEU A 142 -9.63 -9.81 17.37
C LEU A 142 -8.32 -10.05 16.63
N TRP A 143 -7.32 -9.16 16.77
CA TRP A 143 -6.15 -9.20 15.88
C TRP A 143 -4.83 -9.58 16.56
N GLN A 144 -4.59 -9.12 17.78
CA GLN A 144 -3.35 -9.44 18.50
C GLN A 144 -3.45 -10.80 19.20
N GLN A 145 -4.57 -11.04 19.89
CA GLN A 145 -4.84 -12.33 20.55
C GLN A 145 -5.40 -13.38 19.58
N ARG A 146 -5.83 -12.94 18.40
CA ARG A 146 -6.39 -13.78 17.33
C ARG A 146 -7.60 -14.58 17.80
N ASP A 147 -8.44 -13.93 18.60
CA ASP A 147 -9.68 -14.51 19.11
C ASP A 147 -10.87 -13.85 18.43
N ALA A 148 -11.53 -14.59 17.53
CA ALA A 148 -12.75 -14.16 16.87
C ALA A 148 -14.02 -14.77 17.48
N SER A 149 -13.94 -15.39 18.67
CA SER A 149 -15.07 -16.07 19.33
C SER A 149 -16.27 -15.15 19.56
N PHE A 150 -16.03 -13.84 19.68
CA PHE A 150 -17.09 -12.84 19.72
C PHE A 150 -17.90 -12.77 18.40
N VAL A 151 -17.24 -12.86 17.24
CA VAL A 151 -17.84 -12.75 15.89
C VAL A 151 -18.30 -14.11 15.35
N GLU A 152 -17.65 -15.20 15.72
CA GLU A 152 -17.96 -16.57 15.26
C GLU A 152 -19.47 -16.94 15.28
N PRO A 153 -20.26 -16.61 16.33
CA PRO A 153 -21.69 -16.93 16.36
C PRO A 153 -22.49 -16.31 15.21
N LEU A 154 -22.04 -15.18 14.66
CA LEU A 154 -22.67 -14.55 13.51
C LEU A 154 -22.46 -15.35 12.21
N PHE A 155 -21.48 -16.25 12.15
CA PHE A 155 -21.12 -17.01 10.95
C PHE A 155 -21.16 -18.53 11.18
N GLY A 156 -21.86 -19.00 12.21
CA GLY A 156 -21.87 -20.41 12.61
C GLY A 156 -22.18 -21.38 11.46
N GLY A 157 -23.18 -21.07 10.61
CA GLY A 157 -23.53 -21.90 9.47
C GLY A 157 -22.47 -21.89 8.36
N TYR A 158 -21.87 -20.72 8.09
CA TYR A 158 -20.75 -20.60 7.15
C TYR A 158 -19.57 -21.45 7.60
N LEU A 159 -19.17 -21.35 8.87
CA LEU A 159 -18.03 -22.09 9.44
C LEU A 159 -18.26 -23.61 9.41
N GLN A 160 -19.49 -24.06 9.69
CA GLN A 160 -19.82 -25.48 9.58
C GLN A 160 -19.75 -25.98 8.13
N TRP A 161 -20.29 -25.19 7.20
CA TRP A 161 -20.27 -25.51 5.77
C TRP A 161 -18.85 -25.51 5.21
N SER A 162 -18.04 -24.49 5.52
CA SER A 162 -16.67 -24.36 5.01
C SER A 162 -15.80 -25.54 5.43
N ARG A 163 -15.88 -25.96 6.70
CA ARG A 163 -15.17 -27.14 7.24
C ARG A 163 -15.58 -28.45 6.58
N ARG A 164 -16.84 -28.57 6.15
CA ARG A 164 -17.37 -29.77 5.50
C ARG A 164 -17.06 -29.82 4.01
N THR A 165 -17.20 -28.68 3.32
CA THR A 165 -17.28 -28.65 1.85
C THR A 165 -16.06 -27.98 1.21
N MET A 166 -15.56 -26.87 1.77
CA MET A 166 -14.51 -26.06 1.14
C MET A 166 -13.11 -26.44 1.62
N LEU A 167 -12.85 -26.39 2.93
CA LEU A 167 -11.51 -26.61 3.49
C LEU A 167 -10.88 -27.96 3.13
N PRO A 168 -11.61 -29.09 3.09
CA PRO A 168 -11.03 -30.37 2.66
C PRO A 168 -10.49 -30.33 1.22
N VAL A 169 -11.16 -29.58 0.35
CA VAL A 169 -10.79 -29.43 -1.07
C VAL A 169 -9.56 -28.52 -1.23
N LEU A 170 -9.40 -27.53 -0.35
CA LEU A 170 -8.22 -26.67 -0.27
C LEU A 170 -7.01 -27.38 0.35
N ALA A 171 -7.24 -28.34 1.23
CA ALA A 171 -6.17 -29.15 1.84
C ALA A 171 -5.59 -30.21 0.89
N ASP A 172 -6.30 -30.54 -0.19
CA ASP A 172 -5.82 -31.48 -1.19
C ASP A 172 -4.76 -30.84 -2.10
N THR A 173 -3.53 -31.31 -1.98
CA THR A 173 -2.37 -30.85 -2.76
C THR A 173 -2.14 -31.68 -4.02
N ALA A 174 -2.95 -32.72 -4.26
CA ALA A 174 -2.86 -33.50 -5.48
C ALA A 174 -3.14 -32.61 -6.70
N PRO A 175 -2.39 -32.79 -7.81
CA PRO A 175 -2.72 -32.12 -9.06
C PRO A 175 -4.11 -32.54 -9.54
N ARG A 176 -4.93 -31.55 -9.88
CA ARG A 176 -6.25 -31.72 -10.50
C ARG A 176 -6.09 -32.06 -11.98
N ASP A 177 -7.15 -32.54 -12.62
CA ASP A 177 -7.16 -32.90 -14.05
C ASP A 177 -6.76 -31.75 -14.98
N THR A 178 -6.99 -30.50 -14.56
CA THR A 178 -6.58 -29.30 -15.31
C THR A 178 -5.08 -28.98 -15.19
N GLY A 179 -4.35 -29.71 -14.34
CA GLY A 179 -2.97 -29.45 -13.96
C GLY A 179 -2.80 -28.38 -12.88
N LEU A 180 -3.90 -27.81 -12.35
CA LEU A 180 -3.89 -26.95 -11.18
C LEU A 180 -3.57 -27.77 -9.93
N ARG A 181 -2.69 -27.28 -9.07
CA ARG A 181 -2.44 -27.85 -7.74
C ARG A 181 -2.50 -26.78 -6.67
N VAL A 182 -2.95 -27.15 -5.47
CA VAL A 182 -2.78 -26.31 -4.28
C VAL A 182 -1.35 -26.48 -3.77
N VAL A 183 -0.65 -25.37 -3.60
CA VAL A 183 0.71 -25.31 -3.03
C VAL A 183 0.64 -25.15 -1.52
N SER A 184 -0.21 -24.22 -1.08
CA SER A 184 -0.47 -23.97 0.35
C SER A 184 -1.85 -23.37 0.52
N HIS A 185 -2.47 -23.62 1.67
CA HIS A 185 -3.68 -22.94 2.11
C HIS A 185 -3.51 -22.54 3.57
N TYR A 186 -4.21 -21.49 3.97
CA TYR A 186 -4.25 -21.00 5.32
C TYR A 186 -5.67 -20.49 5.61
N ASP A 187 -6.28 -21.02 6.67
CA ASP A 187 -7.59 -20.63 7.17
C ASP A 187 -7.36 -19.76 8.42
N SER A 188 -7.89 -18.55 8.40
CA SER A 188 -7.69 -17.62 9.51
C SER A 188 -8.57 -17.97 10.70
N HIS A 189 -8.28 -17.38 11.85
CA HIS A 189 -9.20 -17.42 13.00
C HIS A 189 -10.47 -16.60 12.73
N MET A 190 -10.41 -15.61 11.82
CA MET A 190 -11.56 -14.78 11.47
C MET A 190 -12.48 -15.51 10.47
N PRO A 191 -13.81 -15.61 10.73
CA PRO A 191 -14.70 -16.38 9.87
C PRO A 191 -14.69 -15.92 8.41
N GLY A 192 -14.30 -16.81 7.50
CA GLY A 192 -14.28 -16.54 6.06
C GLY A 192 -13.01 -15.88 5.52
N ASP A 193 -12.09 -15.48 6.40
CA ASP A 193 -10.78 -14.99 5.99
C ASP A 193 -9.86 -16.18 5.73
N LEU A 194 -9.26 -16.21 4.54
CA LEU A 194 -8.40 -17.31 4.13
C LEU A 194 -7.44 -16.87 3.04
N SER A 195 -6.43 -17.70 2.79
CA SER A 195 -5.59 -17.54 1.62
C SER A 195 -5.10 -18.86 1.06
N VAL A 196 -5.05 -18.96 -0.26
CA VAL A 196 -4.66 -20.19 -0.98
C VAL A 196 -3.68 -19.83 -2.08
N VAL A 197 -2.54 -20.51 -2.13
CA VAL A 197 -1.61 -20.46 -3.26
C VAL A 197 -1.89 -21.65 -4.15
N VAL A 198 -2.19 -21.39 -5.42
CA VAL A 198 -2.33 -22.41 -6.46
C VAL A 198 -1.24 -22.25 -7.51
N GLU A 199 -0.85 -23.33 -8.15
CA GLU A 199 0.11 -23.31 -9.26
C GLU A 199 -0.42 -24.12 -10.43
N LYS A 200 -0.28 -23.58 -11.64
CA LYS A 200 -0.58 -24.28 -12.90
C LYS A 200 0.42 -23.87 -13.97
N GLN A 201 1.04 -24.85 -14.62
CA GLN A 201 2.00 -24.64 -15.71
C GLN A 201 3.13 -23.63 -15.37
N GLY A 202 3.58 -23.63 -14.12
CA GLY A 202 4.65 -22.76 -13.62
C GLY A 202 4.22 -21.36 -13.19
N GLN A 203 2.97 -20.96 -13.40
CA GLN A 203 2.40 -19.71 -12.85
C GLN A 203 1.77 -19.98 -11.48
N SER A 204 2.10 -19.14 -10.51
CA SER A 204 1.60 -19.16 -9.15
C SER A 204 0.62 -18.01 -8.89
N LEU A 205 -0.50 -18.34 -8.26
CA LEU A 205 -1.58 -17.39 -7.96
C LEU A 205 -1.97 -17.48 -6.48
N LEU A 206 -1.94 -16.35 -5.78
CA LEU A 206 -2.46 -16.22 -4.42
C LEU A 206 -3.91 -15.72 -4.44
N LEU A 207 -4.83 -16.51 -3.93
CA LEU A 207 -6.19 -16.09 -3.63
C LEU A 207 -6.23 -15.64 -2.17
N VAL A 208 -6.76 -14.44 -1.89
CA VAL A 208 -6.95 -13.93 -0.53
C VAL A 208 -8.42 -13.59 -0.35
N GLY A 209 -9.12 -14.35 0.50
CA GLY A 209 -10.48 -14.06 0.91
C GLY A 209 -10.51 -13.20 2.15
N LEU A 210 -11.24 -12.09 2.12
CA LEU A 210 -11.50 -11.23 3.27
C LEU A 210 -13.01 -11.08 3.46
N ASN A 211 -13.51 -11.50 4.62
CA ASN A 211 -14.87 -11.29 5.06
C ASN A 211 -15.09 -9.80 5.30
N SER A 212 -15.84 -9.16 4.41
CA SER A 212 -16.24 -7.75 4.53
C SER A 212 -17.54 -7.54 5.33
N ALA A 213 -18.26 -8.60 5.69
CA ALA A 213 -19.59 -8.55 6.28
C ALA A 213 -19.60 -8.71 7.82
N TRP A 214 -18.42 -8.84 8.43
CA TRP A 214 -18.27 -9.28 9.81
C TRP A 214 -18.87 -8.38 10.89
N ILE A 215 -19.16 -7.11 10.57
CA ILE A 215 -19.83 -6.17 11.47
C ILE A 215 -21.35 -6.09 11.29
N GLN A 216 -21.94 -6.77 10.29
CA GLN A 216 -23.35 -6.62 9.92
C GLN A 216 -24.28 -7.49 10.78
N TYR A 217 -24.17 -7.36 12.09
CA TYR A 217 -24.93 -8.13 13.08
C TYR A 217 -26.44 -7.84 13.06
N ASP A 218 -26.90 -6.76 12.41
CA ASP A 218 -28.31 -6.45 12.21
C ASP A 218 -28.66 -6.15 10.73
N GLY A 219 -29.92 -5.79 10.47
CA GLY A 219 -30.43 -5.46 9.14
C GLY A 219 -30.44 -3.96 8.83
N GLY A 220 -29.63 -3.17 9.53
CA GLY A 220 -29.50 -1.73 9.32
C GLY A 220 -28.75 -1.37 8.03
N GLU A 221 -28.59 -0.07 7.81
CA GLU A 221 -27.82 0.49 6.71
C GLU A 221 -26.32 0.56 7.09
N PHE A 222 -25.49 -0.13 6.31
CA PHE A 222 -24.04 -0.24 6.51
C PHE A 222 -23.21 0.33 5.36
N GLU A 223 -23.86 0.92 4.35
CA GLU A 223 -23.13 1.58 3.26
C GLU A 223 -22.28 2.73 3.83
N GLY A 224 -20.98 2.71 3.53
CA GLY A 224 -20.03 3.68 4.05
C GLY A 224 -19.67 3.48 5.53
N LEU A 225 -19.97 2.32 6.11
CA LEU A 225 -19.67 2.00 7.51
C LEU A 225 -18.84 0.71 7.69
N LEU A 226 -18.57 -0.05 6.62
CA LEU A 226 -17.84 -1.31 6.73
C LEU A 226 -16.33 -1.09 6.98
N HIS A 227 -15.68 -2.10 7.54
CA HIS A 227 -14.25 -2.08 7.89
C HIS A 227 -13.51 -3.26 7.27
N LEU A 228 -12.31 -2.99 6.74
CA LEU A 228 -11.32 -3.99 6.29
C LEU A 228 -9.93 -3.56 6.77
N PRO A 229 -9.60 -3.76 8.06
CA PRO A 229 -8.35 -3.27 8.63
C PRO A 229 -7.14 -4.04 8.08
N THR A 230 -5.97 -3.40 8.07
CA THR A 230 -4.69 -4.02 7.68
C THR A 230 -4.41 -5.32 8.45
N ALA A 231 -4.77 -5.33 9.73
CA ALA A 231 -4.59 -6.49 10.60
C ALA A 231 -5.40 -7.72 10.12
N GLN A 232 -6.59 -7.49 9.53
CA GLN A 232 -7.40 -8.56 8.93
C GLN A 232 -6.68 -9.20 7.73
N LEU A 233 -6.11 -8.38 6.84
CA LEU A 233 -5.29 -8.90 5.73
C LEU A 233 -4.12 -9.74 6.24
N HIS A 234 -3.41 -9.25 7.27
CA HIS A 234 -2.28 -9.99 7.83
C HIS A 234 -2.74 -11.32 8.43
N ALA A 235 -3.82 -11.29 9.20
CA ALA A 235 -4.44 -12.46 9.79
C ALA A 235 -4.94 -13.45 8.75
N ALA A 236 -5.37 -13.02 7.57
CA ALA A 236 -5.82 -13.89 6.48
C ALA A 236 -4.66 -14.59 5.74
N LEU A 237 -3.44 -14.07 5.84
CA LEU A 237 -2.28 -14.53 5.06
C LEU A 237 -1.39 -15.51 5.81
N ALA A 238 -1.21 -15.33 7.13
CA ALA A 238 -0.40 -16.20 7.97
C ALA A 238 -0.67 -15.97 9.47
N ASP A 239 -0.24 -16.93 10.31
CA ASP A 239 -0.17 -16.76 11.77
C ASP A 239 0.81 -15.65 12.17
N ASP A 240 1.95 -15.60 11.47
CA ASP A 240 2.98 -14.60 11.65
C ASP A 240 2.68 -13.34 10.82
N HIS A 241 2.29 -12.26 11.52
CA HIS A 241 2.04 -10.94 10.95
C HIS A 241 3.24 -10.39 10.14
N HIS A 242 4.47 -10.79 10.47
CA HIS A 242 5.70 -10.36 9.80
C HIS A 242 5.98 -11.16 8.52
N ALA A 243 5.42 -12.37 8.40
CA ALA A 243 5.48 -13.22 7.21
C ALA A 243 4.32 -13.00 6.25
N ALA A 244 3.16 -12.57 6.75
CA ALA A 244 1.92 -12.41 6.01
C ALA A 244 2.10 -11.72 4.63
N LEU A 245 2.77 -10.57 4.62
CA LEU A 245 2.95 -9.80 3.38
C LEU A 245 4.01 -10.39 2.43
N ARG A 246 4.97 -11.19 2.93
CA ARG A 246 5.98 -11.85 2.09
C ARG A 246 5.35 -12.89 1.15
N ARG A 247 4.18 -13.40 1.51
CA ARG A 247 3.42 -14.34 0.69
C ARG A 247 3.04 -13.78 -0.68
N PHE A 248 2.95 -12.44 -0.82
CA PHE A 248 2.80 -11.79 -2.13
C PHE A 248 4.08 -11.77 -2.96
N ASP A 249 5.26 -11.83 -2.33
CA ASP A 249 6.54 -11.83 -3.03
C ASP A 249 6.92 -13.22 -3.57
N GLU A 250 6.26 -14.26 -3.05
CA GLU A 250 6.46 -15.67 -3.42
C GLU A 250 5.60 -16.12 -4.60
N VAL A 251 4.68 -15.27 -5.05
CA VAL A 251 3.73 -15.58 -6.13
C VAL A 251 3.84 -14.61 -7.30
N ASP A 252 3.40 -15.04 -8.48
CA ASP A 252 3.42 -14.22 -9.68
C ASP A 252 2.31 -13.15 -9.66
N ASP A 253 1.11 -13.59 -9.26
CA ASP A 253 -0.12 -12.81 -9.24
C ASP A 253 -0.95 -13.15 -7.98
N ALA A 254 -1.86 -12.23 -7.62
CA ALA A 254 -2.79 -12.40 -6.52
C ALA A 254 -4.17 -11.80 -6.84
N LEU A 255 -5.23 -12.44 -6.36
CA LEU A 255 -6.61 -11.94 -6.41
C LEU A 255 -7.13 -11.74 -4.99
N LEU A 256 -7.66 -10.54 -4.72
CA LEU A 256 -8.40 -10.27 -3.49
C LEU A 256 -9.88 -10.60 -3.72
N LEU A 257 -10.50 -11.33 -2.81
CA LEU A 257 -11.91 -11.70 -2.85
C LEU A 257 -12.62 -11.08 -1.64
N THR A 258 -13.64 -10.28 -1.88
CA THR A 258 -14.54 -9.75 -0.84
C THR A 258 -15.98 -9.93 -1.29
N HIS A 259 -16.94 -9.67 -0.40
CA HIS A 259 -18.33 -9.55 -0.80
C HIS A 259 -18.66 -8.12 -1.24
N HIS A 260 -18.41 -7.13 -0.39
CA HIS A 260 -18.75 -5.75 -0.68
C HIS A 260 -17.68 -5.03 -1.53
N PRO A 261 -18.09 -4.08 -2.39
CA PRO A 261 -17.17 -3.16 -3.03
C PRO A 261 -16.63 -2.12 -2.03
N THR A 262 -15.53 -1.46 -2.38
CA THR A 262 -14.86 -0.48 -1.50
C THR A 262 -15.75 0.71 -1.13
N SER A 263 -16.80 1.02 -1.92
CA SER A 263 -17.73 2.12 -1.62
C SER A 263 -18.54 1.90 -0.35
N TRP A 264 -18.64 0.65 0.14
CA TRP A 264 -19.32 0.33 1.39
C TRP A 264 -18.44 0.50 2.63
N LEU A 265 -17.12 0.65 2.43
CA LEU A 265 -16.19 0.88 3.54
C LEU A 265 -16.33 2.32 4.08
N SER A 266 -16.06 2.51 5.36
CA SER A 266 -15.95 3.86 5.96
C SER A 266 -14.88 4.69 5.24
N PRO A 267 -14.96 6.03 5.20
CA PRO A 267 -13.93 6.84 4.56
C PRO A 267 -12.50 6.55 5.07
N ILE A 268 -12.36 6.30 6.37
CA ILE A 268 -11.10 5.93 7.02
C ILE A 268 -10.66 4.54 6.56
N ALA A 269 -11.57 3.57 6.52
CA ALA A 269 -11.29 2.22 6.05
C ALA A 269 -10.96 2.18 4.54
N GLN A 270 -11.56 3.04 3.71
CA GLN A 270 -11.21 3.19 2.31
C GLN A 270 -9.78 3.70 2.14
N GLU A 271 -9.41 4.74 2.90
CA GLU A 271 -8.04 5.27 2.87
C GLU A 271 -7.03 4.20 3.30
N ALA A 272 -7.27 3.54 4.43
CA ALA A 272 -6.44 2.44 4.91
C ALA A 272 -6.34 1.31 3.88
N PHE A 273 -7.47 0.89 3.30
CA PHE A 273 -7.52 -0.15 2.27
C PHE A 273 -6.58 0.18 1.09
N TYR A 274 -6.63 1.40 0.57
CA TYR A 274 -5.77 1.81 -0.55
C TYR A 274 -4.31 2.01 -0.16
N GLN A 275 -4.00 2.26 1.10
CA GLN A 275 -2.62 2.44 1.58
C GLN A 275 -1.95 1.11 1.96
N THR A 276 -2.71 0.13 2.47
CA THR A 276 -2.13 -1.06 3.11
C THR A 276 -2.64 -2.38 2.52
N VAL A 277 -3.93 -2.47 2.16
CA VAL A 277 -4.54 -3.72 1.67
C VAL A 277 -4.34 -3.91 0.18
N TYR A 278 -4.65 -2.88 -0.62
CA TYR A 278 -4.38 -2.84 -2.05
C TYR A 278 -3.57 -1.58 -2.43
N PRO A 279 -2.30 -1.47 -1.99
CA PRO A 279 -1.44 -0.33 -2.34
C PRO A 279 -1.09 -0.32 -3.83
N ALA A 280 -1.05 0.87 -4.43
CA ALA A 280 -0.75 1.04 -5.86
C ALA A 280 0.58 0.36 -6.26
N GLY A 281 1.59 0.38 -5.39
CA GLY A 281 2.91 -0.20 -5.69
C GLY A 281 3.04 -1.73 -5.60
N ARG A 282 2.01 -2.46 -5.13
CA ARG A 282 2.07 -3.92 -4.99
C ARG A 282 1.60 -4.60 -6.27
N LYS A 283 2.55 -4.82 -7.18
CA LYS A 283 2.33 -5.31 -8.54
C LYS A 283 1.76 -6.72 -8.65
N GLN A 284 1.83 -7.52 -7.58
CA GLN A 284 1.29 -8.87 -7.54
C GLN A 284 -0.24 -8.87 -7.37
N ILE A 285 -0.82 -7.89 -6.68
CA ILE A 285 -2.29 -7.81 -6.58
C ILE A 285 -2.84 -7.37 -7.93
N SER A 286 -3.41 -8.33 -8.63
CA SER A 286 -3.79 -8.25 -10.03
C SER A 286 -5.18 -7.68 -10.22
N ALA A 287 -6.10 -8.07 -9.33
CA ALA A 287 -7.44 -7.52 -9.26
C ALA A 287 -8.07 -7.82 -7.89
N MET A 288 -9.09 -7.04 -7.54
CA MET A 288 -10.04 -7.34 -6.48
C MET A 288 -11.38 -7.74 -7.12
N LEU A 289 -11.92 -8.88 -6.69
CA LEU A 289 -13.20 -9.41 -7.13
C LEU A 289 -14.21 -9.33 -5.99
N CYS A 290 -15.38 -8.75 -6.27
CA CYS A 290 -16.47 -8.65 -5.30
C CYS A 290 -17.85 -8.86 -5.92
N GLY A 291 -18.90 -8.82 -5.10
CA GLY A 291 -20.30 -8.92 -5.49
C GLY A 291 -21.16 -7.83 -4.85
N HIS A 292 -22.27 -8.23 -4.22
CA HIS A 292 -23.21 -7.40 -3.44
C HIS A 292 -24.17 -6.54 -4.26
N LEU A 293 -23.67 -5.69 -5.15
CA LEU A 293 -24.53 -4.88 -6.00
C LEU A 293 -24.94 -5.71 -7.23
N HIS A 294 -26.25 -5.89 -7.45
CA HIS A 294 -26.82 -6.88 -8.39
C HIS A 294 -26.44 -6.68 -9.88
N GLN A 295 -25.70 -5.62 -10.22
CA GLN A 295 -25.22 -5.29 -11.55
C GLN A 295 -23.70 -5.49 -11.64
N ALA A 296 -23.21 -6.07 -12.73
CA ALA A 296 -21.76 -6.19 -12.92
C ALA A 296 -21.14 -4.83 -13.22
N ARG A 297 -19.95 -4.60 -12.67
CA ARG A 297 -19.20 -3.34 -12.83
C ARG A 297 -17.70 -3.62 -12.82
N ALA A 298 -16.96 -3.01 -13.73
CA ALA A 298 -15.51 -2.94 -13.65
C ALA A 298 -15.06 -1.51 -13.39
N GLN A 299 -14.04 -1.35 -12.54
CA GLN A 299 -13.46 -0.06 -12.25
C GLN A 299 -11.93 -0.17 -12.27
N THR A 300 -11.28 0.79 -12.91
CA THR A 300 -9.84 1.00 -12.81
C THR A 300 -9.60 2.28 -12.04
N VAL A 301 -8.79 2.21 -10.98
CA VAL A 301 -8.47 3.37 -10.14
C VAL A 301 -6.97 3.63 -10.20
N ALA A 302 -6.59 4.87 -10.47
CA ALA A 302 -5.22 5.37 -10.37
C ALA A 302 -5.25 6.74 -9.69
N TYR A 303 -4.40 6.94 -8.69
CA TYR A 303 -4.21 8.22 -8.01
C TYR A 303 -2.84 8.78 -8.40
N ASP A 304 -2.75 10.07 -8.70
CA ASP A 304 -1.51 10.83 -8.96
C ASP A 304 -0.55 10.19 -9.99
N GLY A 305 -1.10 9.57 -11.05
CA GLY A 305 -0.31 8.89 -12.08
C GLY A 305 0.36 7.58 -11.63
N GLY A 306 -0.01 7.06 -10.46
CA GLY A 306 0.47 5.79 -9.90
C GLY A 306 -0.05 4.54 -10.63
N ASP A 307 0.49 3.39 -10.23
CA ASP A 307 0.12 2.07 -10.74
C ASP A 307 -1.40 1.82 -10.61
N ARG A 308 -2.00 1.27 -11.66
CA ARG A 308 -3.46 1.04 -11.76
C ARG A 308 -3.90 -0.13 -10.87
N ARG A 309 -5.01 0.06 -10.16
CA ARG A 309 -5.73 -0.99 -9.43
C ARG A 309 -6.98 -1.39 -10.20
N TYR A 310 -7.27 -2.68 -10.24
CA TYR A 310 -8.37 -3.24 -11.03
C TYR A 310 -9.41 -3.88 -10.12
N PHE A 311 -10.66 -3.49 -10.30
CA PHE A 311 -11.80 -3.97 -9.52
C PHE A 311 -12.83 -4.57 -10.47
N PHE A 312 -13.34 -5.74 -10.13
CA PHE A 312 -14.44 -6.36 -10.84
C PHE A 312 -15.52 -6.83 -9.87
N GLN A 313 -16.71 -6.30 -10.06
CA GLN A 313 -17.90 -6.66 -9.34
C GLN A 313 -18.74 -7.57 -10.24
N SER A 314 -19.02 -8.79 -9.79
CA SER A 314 -19.90 -9.72 -10.50
C SER A 314 -21.35 -9.30 -10.35
N SER A 315 -22.17 -9.61 -11.36
CA SER A 315 -23.63 -9.59 -11.20
C SER A 315 -24.08 -10.67 -10.22
N SER A 316 -25.24 -10.43 -9.61
CA SER A 316 -25.90 -11.42 -8.77
C SER A 316 -26.40 -12.59 -9.60
N LEU A 317 -26.13 -13.82 -9.16
CA LEU A 317 -26.66 -15.01 -9.84
C LEU A 317 -28.18 -15.07 -9.69
N PHE A 318 -28.71 -14.61 -8.56
CA PHE A 318 -30.14 -14.58 -8.28
C PHE A 318 -30.58 -13.38 -7.42
N GLY A 319 -30.51 -12.18 -8.02
CA GLY A 319 -30.87 -10.93 -7.36
C GLY A 319 -32.34 -10.56 -7.54
N TYR A 320 -32.97 -10.04 -6.48
CA TYR A 320 -34.36 -9.58 -6.50
C TYR A 320 -34.46 -8.15 -5.95
N GLU A 321 -34.90 -7.18 -6.76
CA GLU A 321 -35.19 -5.82 -6.30
C GLU A 321 -36.70 -5.56 -6.11
N HIS A 322 -37.04 -4.93 -4.98
CA HIS A 322 -38.27 -4.16 -4.79
C HIS A 322 -37.90 -2.67 -4.66
N TYR A 323 -37.87 -1.95 -5.78
CA TYR A 323 -37.84 -0.47 -5.73
C TYR A 323 -39.27 0.07 -5.71
N GLY A 324 -39.78 0.40 -4.52
CA GLY A 324 -41.07 1.07 -4.35
C GLY A 324 -42.29 0.31 -4.90
N GLU A 325 -43.31 1.04 -5.35
CA GLU A 325 -44.50 0.47 -6.04
C GLU A 325 -44.22 -0.03 -7.48
N GLY A 326 -42.95 -0.24 -7.85
CA GLY A 326 -42.53 -0.72 -9.16
C GLY A 326 -42.56 -2.25 -9.29
N THR A 327 -42.71 -2.74 -10.53
CA THR A 327 -42.59 -4.17 -10.85
C THR A 327 -41.20 -4.72 -10.49
N PRO A 328 -41.11 -5.90 -9.84
CA PRO A 328 -39.85 -6.50 -9.46
C PRO A 328 -38.97 -6.79 -10.68
N ARG A 329 -37.68 -6.46 -10.58
CA ARG A 329 -36.66 -6.75 -11.60
C ARG A 329 -35.83 -7.93 -11.13
N LEU A 330 -35.70 -8.93 -12.01
CA LEU A 330 -34.90 -10.13 -11.78
C LEU A 330 -33.54 -9.90 -12.44
N ASP A 331 -32.50 -9.77 -11.62
CA ASP A 331 -31.12 -9.59 -12.09
C ASP A 331 -30.39 -10.91 -11.87
N LEU A 332 -30.19 -11.67 -12.96
CA LEU A 332 -29.43 -12.93 -12.97
C LEU A 332 -28.18 -12.74 -13.81
N GLY A 333 -27.02 -13.11 -13.28
CA GLY A 333 -25.75 -12.97 -13.96
C GLY A 333 -24.61 -13.77 -13.33
N TYR A 334 -23.55 -13.96 -14.10
CA TYR A 334 -22.32 -14.58 -13.64
C TYR A 334 -21.17 -14.10 -14.51
N SER A 335 -19.94 -14.45 -14.16
CA SER A 335 -18.80 -14.15 -15.02
C SER A 335 -17.83 -15.32 -15.14
N ILE A 336 -17.22 -15.42 -16.31
CA ILE A 336 -16.07 -16.29 -16.54
C ILE A 336 -14.86 -15.37 -16.59
N GLY A 337 -13.76 -15.74 -15.93
CA GLY A 337 -12.50 -15.00 -15.98
C GLY A 337 -11.35 -15.87 -16.44
N ALA A 338 -10.36 -15.24 -17.08
CA ALA A 338 -9.12 -15.88 -17.48
C ALA A 338 -7.95 -14.94 -17.25
N MET A 339 -6.90 -15.49 -16.64
CA MET A 339 -5.58 -14.88 -16.51
C MET A 339 -4.63 -15.51 -17.51
N PHE A 340 -3.90 -14.67 -18.23
CA PHE A 340 -2.96 -15.05 -19.28
C PHE A 340 -1.52 -14.92 -18.80
N ALA A 341 -0.61 -15.59 -19.51
CA ALA A 341 0.82 -15.62 -19.17
C ALA A 341 1.51 -14.24 -19.18
N ASP A 342 0.96 -13.26 -19.87
CA ASP A 342 1.45 -11.87 -19.94
C ASP A 342 0.81 -10.96 -18.87
N GLY A 343 0.08 -11.54 -17.91
CA GLY A 343 -0.61 -10.83 -16.84
C GLY A 343 -1.91 -10.15 -17.28
N GLU A 344 -2.34 -10.33 -18.55
CA GLU A 344 -3.67 -9.90 -18.99
C GLU A 344 -4.74 -10.63 -18.19
N ILE A 345 -5.80 -9.91 -17.81
CA ILE A 345 -7.03 -10.50 -17.26
C ILE A 345 -8.19 -10.09 -18.16
N ARG A 346 -8.93 -11.09 -18.65
CA ARG A 346 -10.20 -10.92 -19.35
C ARG A 346 -11.33 -11.51 -18.54
N VAL A 347 -12.49 -10.87 -18.63
CA VAL A 347 -13.72 -11.30 -17.98
C VAL A 347 -14.85 -11.30 -19.00
N TRP A 348 -15.68 -12.33 -19.00
CA TRP A 348 -16.88 -12.46 -19.82
C TRP A 348 -18.11 -12.38 -18.91
N PRO A 349 -18.62 -11.16 -18.64
CA PRO A 349 -19.82 -10.98 -17.83
C PRO A 349 -21.06 -11.40 -18.62
N ARG A 350 -21.94 -12.14 -17.96
CA ARG A 350 -23.18 -12.69 -18.49
C ARG A 350 -24.34 -12.16 -17.66
N ALA A 351 -25.36 -11.65 -18.31
CA ALA A 351 -26.57 -11.18 -17.66
C ALA A 351 -27.81 -11.67 -18.42
N VAL A 352 -28.90 -11.91 -17.70
CA VAL A 352 -30.15 -12.34 -18.31
C VAL A 352 -30.80 -11.20 -19.11
N ARG A 353 -31.28 -11.55 -20.30
CA ARG A 353 -32.23 -10.72 -21.05
C ARG A 353 -33.61 -11.37 -21.01
N LEU A 354 -34.60 -10.60 -20.59
CA LEU A 354 -36.00 -10.99 -20.65
C LEU A 354 -36.49 -10.99 -22.10
N GLY A 355 -36.53 -12.17 -22.72
CA GLY A 355 -37.23 -12.40 -23.98
C GLY A 355 -38.72 -12.64 -23.76
N ALA A 356 -39.51 -12.61 -24.84
CA ALA A 356 -40.98 -12.71 -24.75
C ALA A 356 -41.54 -14.02 -24.15
N ARG A 357 -40.74 -15.10 -24.01
CA ARG A 357 -41.19 -16.41 -23.48
C ARG A 357 -40.14 -17.27 -22.72
N GLU A 358 -38.85 -16.91 -22.67
CA GLU A 358 -37.79 -17.72 -22.02
C GLU A 358 -36.70 -16.83 -21.39
N LEU A 359 -36.11 -17.27 -20.27
CA LEU A 359 -34.91 -16.67 -19.67
C LEU A 359 -33.69 -17.09 -20.49
N ARG A 360 -32.92 -16.13 -21.00
CA ARG A 360 -31.66 -16.40 -21.70
C ARG A 360 -30.58 -15.45 -21.21
N PHE A 361 -29.40 -15.99 -20.96
CA PHE A 361 -28.21 -15.20 -20.68
C PHE A 361 -27.63 -14.66 -21.99
N ASP A 362 -27.18 -13.41 -21.95
CA ASP A 362 -26.46 -12.77 -23.04
C ASP A 362 -25.28 -11.97 -22.46
N VAL A 363 -24.46 -11.39 -23.33
CA VAL A 363 -23.39 -10.48 -22.94
C VAL A 363 -24.00 -9.30 -22.19
N ASP A 364 -23.43 -8.99 -21.03
CA ASP A 364 -23.82 -7.83 -20.25
C ASP A 364 -23.50 -6.53 -21.02
N LEU A 365 -24.54 -5.77 -21.33
CA LEU A 365 -24.43 -4.51 -22.09
C LEU A 365 -23.91 -3.35 -21.26
N GLY A 366 -23.78 -3.50 -19.94
CA GLY A 366 -23.15 -2.51 -19.05
C GLY A 366 -21.69 -2.22 -19.40
N PHE A 367 -21.04 -3.08 -20.20
CA PHE A 367 -19.66 -2.93 -20.65
C PHE A 367 -19.60 -2.48 -22.12
N ALA A 368 -19.41 -1.17 -22.34
CA ALA A 368 -19.36 -0.57 -23.68
C ALA A 368 -18.09 -0.94 -24.46
N ASP A 369 -16.95 -1.03 -23.79
CA ASP A 369 -15.62 -1.30 -24.37
C ASP A 369 -15.28 -2.80 -24.36
N ARG A 370 -16.06 -3.60 -25.09
CA ARG A 370 -15.92 -5.07 -25.16
C ARG A 370 -15.32 -5.53 -26.48
N ALA A 371 -14.57 -6.63 -26.43
CA ALA A 371 -14.05 -7.32 -27.60
C ALA A 371 -15.18 -8.08 -28.33
N PRO A 372 -14.98 -8.49 -29.60
CA PRO A 372 -15.99 -9.20 -30.39
C PRO A 372 -16.46 -10.54 -29.79
N ASP A 373 -15.67 -11.15 -28.92
CA ASP A 373 -16.00 -12.38 -28.19
C ASP A 373 -16.83 -12.12 -26.92
N GLY A 374 -17.19 -10.86 -26.66
CA GLY A 374 -17.92 -10.44 -25.46
C GLY A 374 -17.04 -10.27 -24.22
N SER A 375 -15.72 -10.42 -24.33
CA SER A 375 -14.82 -10.16 -23.20
C SER A 375 -14.64 -8.68 -22.94
N PHE A 376 -14.49 -8.35 -21.66
CA PHE A 376 -13.95 -7.10 -21.17
C PHE A 376 -12.51 -7.33 -20.69
N GLN A 377 -11.58 -6.51 -21.14
CA GLN A 377 -10.19 -6.54 -20.65
C GLN A 377 -10.13 -5.79 -19.31
N LEU A 378 -10.11 -6.55 -18.22
CA LEU A 378 -10.00 -5.98 -16.86
C LEU A 378 -8.61 -5.42 -16.62
N ARG A 379 -7.57 -6.20 -16.95
CA ARG A 379 -6.16 -5.80 -16.83
C ARG A 379 -5.48 -5.99 -18.18
N PRO A 380 -4.83 -4.97 -18.76
CA PRO A 380 -4.11 -5.11 -20.02
C PRO A 380 -2.85 -5.97 -19.86
N PRO A 381 -2.35 -6.59 -20.96
CA PRO A 381 -1.10 -7.33 -20.94
C PRO A 381 0.06 -6.42 -20.53
N GLN A 382 0.94 -6.92 -19.68
CA GLN A 382 2.14 -6.19 -19.28
C GLN A 382 3.20 -6.34 -20.39
N ARG A 383 3.58 -5.23 -21.04
CA ARG A 383 4.64 -5.19 -22.08
C ARG A 383 6.02 -5.68 -21.57
N ASP A 384 6.21 -5.65 -20.24
CA ASP A 384 7.36 -6.19 -19.52
C ASP A 384 6.99 -7.46 -18.73
N ALA A 385 6.27 -8.41 -19.34
CA ALA A 385 6.18 -9.76 -18.81
C ALA A 385 7.28 -10.64 -19.43
N PRO A 386 8.58 -10.52 -19.07
CA PRO A 386 9.45 -11.64 -19.30
C PRO A 386 9.09 -12.69 -18.26
N ASN A 387 9.12 -13.95 -18.67
CA ASN A 387 9.86 -15.01 -18.00
C ASN A 387 10.57 -14.49 -16.72
N ARG A 388 9.84 -14.31 -15.61
CA ARG A 388 10.43 -13.87 -14.36
C ARG A 388 11.24 -15.08 -13.92
N PRO A 389 12.59 -15.00 -13.84
CA PRO A 389 13.29 -16.01 -13.09
C PRO A 389 12.65 -15.98 -11.71
N ARG A 390 12.11 -17.11 -11.24
CA ARG A 390 11.88 -17.33 -9.82
C ARG A 390 13.09 -16.75 -9.08
N PRO A 391 12.96 -16.17 -7.88
CA PRO A 391 14.13 -15.93 -7.04
C PRO A 391 14.75 -17.30 -6.79
N VAL A 392 15.66 -17.69 -7.67
CA VAL A 392 16.63 -18.72 -7.40
C VAL A 392 17.47 -18.05 -6.34
N VAL A 393 17.43 -18.60 -5.14
CA VAL A 393 18.56 -18.48 -4.22
C VAL A 393 19.74 -19.12 -4.98
N LEU A 394 20.37 -18.34 -5.85
CA LEU A 394 21.66 -18.69 -6.40
C LEU A 394 22.68 -18.37 -5.32
N PRO A 395 23.66 -19.26 -5.09
CA PRO A 395 24.74 -18.98 -4.17
C PRO A 395 25.45 -17.69 -4.60
N ALA A 396 25.97 -16.94 -3.62
CA ALA A 396 26.53 -15.59 -3.71
C ALA A 396 27.73 -15.39 -4.66
N SER A 397 28.04 -16.32 -5.57
CA SER A 397 29.21 -16.26 -6.46
C SER A 397 28.84 -15.75 -7.86
N GLY A 398 28.69 -14.43 -8.01
CA GLY A 398 28.55 -13.82 -9.34
C GLY A 398 28.49 -12.28 -9.40
N LEU A 399 28.37 -11.59 -8.26
CA LEU A 399 28.30 -10.12 -8.22
C LEU A 399 29.67 -9.47 -8.50
N GLY A 400 29.66 -8.36 -9.23
CA GLY A 400 30.88 -7.66 -9.61
C GLY A 400 30.72 -6.14 -9.79
N PRO A 401 31.76 -5.45 -10.29
CA PRO A 401 31.78 -3.98 -10.41
C PRO A 401 30.64 -3.39 -11.25
N ASN A 402 30.07 -4.18 -12.16
CA ASN A 402 28.94 -3.76 -12.99
C ASN A 402 27.66 -3.56 -12.18
N ASP A 403 27.43 -4.38 -11.15
CA ASP A 403 26.23 -4.31 -10.30
C ASP A 403 26.28 -3.07 -9.41
N VAL A 404 27.46 -2.75 -8.87
CA VAL A 404 27.70 -1.49 -8.14
C VAL A 404 27.52 -0.28 -9.06
N THR A 405 27.94 -0.37 -10.32
CA THR A 405 27.76 0.70 -11.30
C THR A 405 26.28 0.91 -11.63
N HIS A 406 25.51 -0.16 -11.76
CA HIS A 406 24.06 -0.11 -11.94
C HIS A 406 23.37 0.53 -10.74
N TYR A 407 23.73 0.12 -9.53
CA TYR A 407 23.26 0.73 -8.30
C TYR A 407 23.54 2.24 -8.25
N ARG A 408 24.78 2.65 -8.54
CA ARG A 408 25.18 4.07 -8.54
C ARG A 408 24.33 4.89 -9.50
N ARG A 409 24.05 4.38 -10.70
CA ARG A 409 23.18 5.06 -11.69
C ARG A 409 21.76 5.21 -11.15
N TRP A 410 21.19 4.13 -10.63
CA TRP A 410 19.85 4.14 -10.06
C TRP A 410 19.74 5.10 -8.87
N ALA A 411 20.74 5.11 -7.98
CA ALA A 411 20.76 5.97 -6.80
C ALA A 411 20.79 7.45 -7.18
N LYS A 412 21.55 7.81 -8.23
CA LYS A 412 21.54 9.16 -8.81
C LYS A 412 20.17 9.55 -9.33
N GLU A 413 19.51 8.67 -10.09
CA GLU A 413 18.19 8.94 -10.66
C GLU A 413 17.12 9.09 -9.57
N LYS A 414 17.09 8.20 -8.58
CA LYS A 414 16.10 8.23 -7.49
C LYS A 414 16.27 9.46 -6.59
N HIS A 415 17.49 9.74 -6.17
CA HIS A 415 17.76 10.77 -5.17
C HIS A 415 18.13 12.14 -5.75
N GLY A 416 18.34 12.23 -7.07
CA GLY A 416 18.72 13.45 -7.79
C GLY A 416 17.60 14.48 -7.95
N SER A 417 16.34 14.10 -7.72
CA SER A 417 15.19 15.02 -7.84
C SER A 417 14.40 15.19 -6.55
N LEU A 418 13.90 16.39 -6.29
CA LEU A 418 12.97 16.71 -5.21
C LEU A 418 11.60 17.04 -5.80
N THR A 419 10.56 16.31 -5.40
CA THR A 419 9.17 16.64 -5.76
C THR A 419 8.60 17.57 -4.71
N MET A 420 8.09 18.73 -5.12
CA MET A 420 7.30 19.62 -4.28
C MET A 420 5.83 19.59 -4.70
N LEU A 421 4.96 19.33 -3.73
CA LEU A 421 3.51 19.43 -3.87
C LEU A 421 3.09 20.90 -3.75
N GLY A 422 2.14 21.36 -4.57
CA GLY A 422 1.40 22.60 -4.29
C GLY A 422 1.38 23.70 -5.36
N ILE A 423 1.80 23.48 -6.61
CA ILE A 423 1.78 24.54 -7.63
C ILE A 423 0.96 24.11 -8.85
N GLY A 424 -0.36 24.29 -8.77
CA GLY A 424 -1.33 23.92 -9.81
C GLY A 424 -1.74 22.45 -9.78
N ALA A 425 -2.44 22.00 -10.83
CA ALA A 425 -2.98 20.63 -11.00
C ALA A 425 -1.91 19.53 -11.21
N GLY A 426 -0.69 19.69 -10.68
CA GLY A 426 0.40 18.72 -10.85
C GLY A 426 1.57 18.87 -9.87
N GLU A 427 2.42 17.85 -9.84
CA GLU A 427 3.67 17.81 -9.08
C GLU A 427 4.79 18.59 -9.79
N LEU A 428 5.47 19.50 -9.08
CA LEU A 428 6.70 20.10 -9.59
C LEU A 428 7.90 19.29 -9.13
N LYS A 429 8.64 18.76 -10.10
CA LYS A 429 9.86 18.00 -9.88
C LYS A 429 11.07 18.85 -10.19
N PHE A 430 11.86 19.18 -9.17
CA PHE A 430 13.11 19.93 -9.29
C PHE A 430 14.30 19.00 -9.23
N GLN A 431 15.41 19.34 -9.89
CA GLN A 431 16.67 18.69 -9.57
C GLN A 431 17.10 19.17 -8.19
N LEU A 432 17.56 18.26 -7.34
CA LEU A 432 18.00 18.59 -5.98
C LEU A 432 19.09 19.66 -6.01
N ALA A 433 19.97 19.63 -7.01
CA ALA A 433 21.03 20.63 -7.17
C ALA A 433 20.51 22.06 -7.42
N ASP A 434 19.32 22.21 -7.99
CA ASP A 434 18.76 23.52 -8.39
C ASP A 434 18.03 24.22 -7.24
N VAL A 435 17.56 23.46 -6.25
CA VAL A 435 16.74 23.97 -5.12
C VAL A 435 17.37 23.71 -3.75
N TYR A 436 18.54 23.06 -3.70
CA TYR A 436 19.26 22.81 -2.46
C TYR A 436 20.03 24.05 -2.01
N VAL A 437 19.74 24.48 -0.79
CA VAL A 437 20.56 25.45 -0.06
C VAL A 437 21.45 24.74 0.94
N GLU A 438 22.72 25.13 0.95
CA GLU A 438 23.70 24.60 1.89
C GLU A 438 23.36 25.07 3.31
N LEU A 439 23.18 24.10 4.21
CA LEU A 439 22.87 24.37 5.61
C LEU A 439 24.16 24.38 6.44
N GLY A 440 24.21 25.27 7.42
CA GLY A 440 25.25 25.29 8.45
C GLY A 440 25.00 24.20 9.50
N PHE A 441 26.06 23.48 9.86
CA PHE A 441 26.07 22.52 10.96
C PHE A 441 27.04 22.98 12.03
N GLN A 442 26.55 23.03 13.27
CA GLN A 442 27.39 23.25 14.43
C GLN A 442 27.97 21.92 14.92
N VAL A 443 29.29 21.85 15.04
CA VAL A 443 29.99 20.69 15.59
C VAL A 443 29.92 20.73 17.11
N GLN A 444 29.29 19.73 17.72
CA GLN A 444 29.20 19.65 19.18
C GLN A 444 30.41 18.94 19.77
N PRO A 445 30.94 19.39 20.92
CA PRO A 445 32.04 18.71 21.59
C PRO A 445 31.58 17.33 22.12
N PRO A 446 32.44 16.30 22.07
CA PRO A 446 32.09 14.91 22.36
C PRO A 446 31.78 14.58 23.84
N GLN A 447 31.83 15.54 24.76
CA GLN A 447 31.81 15.31 26.21
C GLN A 447 30.51 15.70 26.90
N LEU A 448 29.46 16.07 26.16
CA LEU A 448 28.14 16.30 26.74
C LEU A 448 27.42 14.96 26.94
N SER A 449 27.83 14.20 27.96
CA SER A 449 27.10 13.03 28.48
C SER A 449 25.73 13.40 29.09
N GLU A 450 25.40 14.68 29.12
CA GLU A 450 24.09 15.21 29.50
C GLU A 450 23.62 16.11 28.36
N TRP A 451 23.15 15.52 27.27
CA TRP A 451 22.21 16.24 26.43
C TRP A 451 20.96 16.49 27.28
N ASP A 452 20.74 17.75 27.69
CA ASP A 452 19.58 18.16 28.48
C ASP A 452 18.47 18.64 27.53
N PRO A 453 17.44 17.81 27.26
CA PRO A 453 16.32 18.19 26.40
C PRO A 453 15.56 19.43 26.89
N SER A 454 15.75 19.85 28.15
CA SER A 454 15.10 21.04 28.70
C SER A 454 15.78 22.36 28.35
N ARG A 455 17.07 22.36 27.95
CA ARG A 455 17.77 23.56 27.48
C ARG A 455 17.34 24.02 26.08
N ASP A 456 16.83 23.11 25.26
CA ASP A 456 16.42 23.37 23.87
C ASP A 456 14.90 23.60 23.69
N ARG A 457 14.10 23.55 24.76
CA ARG A 457 12.65 23.87 24.69
C ARG A 457 12.37 25.36 24.45
N GLN A 458 13.35 26.21 24.73
CA GLN A 458 13.37 27.60 24.28
C GLN A 458 14.35 27.64 23.13
N GLY A 459 13.88 28.01 21.94
CA GLY A 459 14.69 28.07 20.74
C GLY A 459 16.05 28.68 21.05
N MET A 460 17.10 27.97 20.69
CA MET A 460 18.48 28.39 20.88
C MET A 460 18.65 29.87 20.54
N ASP A 461 18.90 30.70 21.55
CA ASP A 461 19.66 31.97 21.48
C ASP A 461 21.11 31.65 21.06
N LEU A 462 21.27 30.93 19.96
CA LEU A 462 22.55 30.80 19.30
C LEU A 462 22.68 32.03 18.40
N PRO A 463 23.79 32.79 18.48
CA PRO A 463 23.99 33.96 17.61
C PRO A 463 23.77 33.59 16.13
N GLU A 464 23.11 34.49 15.39
CA GLU A 464 22.80 34.33 13.96
C GLU A 464 24.06 34.17 13.09
N GLU A 465 25.21 34.61 13.59
CA GLU A 465 26.51 34.51 12.93
C GLU A 465 27.51 33.78 13.83
N SER A 466 27.95 32.60 13.37
CA SER A 466 29.04 31.80 13.95
C SER A 466 30.03 31.49 12.83
N THR A 467 31.30 31.82 13.01
CA THR A 467 32.35 31.58 12.00
C THR A 467 32.79 30.11 11.91
N ASP A 468 32.28 29.26 12.79
CA ASP A 468 32.75 27.88 12.96
C ASP A 468 31.78 26.83 12.38
N ASP A 469 30.69 27.27 11.73
CA ASP A 469 29.72 26.37 11.12
C ASP A 469 30.34 25.66 9.91
N ILE A 470 29.92 24.42 9.69
CA ILE A 470 30.45 23.57 8.63
C ILE A 470 29.34 23.15 7.69
N ALA A 471 29.64 23.08 6.40
CA ALA A 471 28.75 22.46 5.44
C ALA A 471 28.77 20.93 5.60
N ILE A 472 27.67 20.26 5.25
CA ILE A 472 27.56 18.81 5.43
C ILE A 472 28.64 18.02 4.68
N HIS A 473 29.05 18.50 3.50
CA HIS A 473 30.09 17.86 2.68
C HIS A 473 31.47 17.89 3.34
N GLN A 474 31.70 18.80 4.29
CA GLN A 474 32.95 18.91 5.06
C GLN A 474 32.92 18.08 6.35
N ALA A 475 31.76 17.50 6.69
CA ALA A 475 31.54 16.90 7.99
C ALA A 475 32.47 15.74 8.30
N PHE A 476 32.63 14.79 7.38
CA PHE A 476 33.55 13.67 7.60
C PHE A 476 35.03 14.09 7.60
N ALA A 477 35.40 15.13 6.85
CA ALA A 477 36.77 15.66 6.84
C ALA A 477 37.14 16.37 8.15
N LYS A 478 36.17 17.04 8.78
CA LYS A 478 36.36 17.77 10.05
C LYS A 478 36.11 16.90 11.28
N ALA A 479 35.39 15.79 11.13
CA ALA A 479 35.20 14.81 12.20
C ALA A 479 36.51 14.02 12.44
N PRO A 480 36.78 13.59 13.68
CA PRO A 480 37.84 12.63 13.96
C PRO A 480 37.70 11.37 13.08
N PRO A 481 38.81 10.80 12.57
CA PRO A 481 38.76 9.68 11.62
C PRO A 481 38.16 8.41 12.21
N ASP A 482 38.15 8.29 13.53
CA ASP A 482 37.56 7.19 14.30
C ASP A 482 36.08 7.42 14.63
N ARG A 483 35.45 8.53 14.20
CA ARG A 483 34.06 8.84 14.53
C ARG A 483 33.14 8.86 13.33
N GLU A 484 31.92 8.39 13.53
CA GLU A 484 30.82 8.48 12.58
C GLU A 484 29.99 9.75 12.82
N LEU A 485 29.08 10.11 11.92
CA LEU A 485 28.31 11.34 12.05
C LEU A 485 26.94 11.10 12.68
N PHE A 486 26.50 12.02 13.54
CA PHE A 486 25.16 12.01 14.10
C PHE A 486 24.50 13.39 13.94
N LEU A 487 23.54 13.49 13.02
CA LEU A 487 22.87 14.72 12.63
C LEU A 487 21.62 14.94 13.49
N LEU A 488 21.61 16.04 14.24
CA LEU A 488 20.51 16.48 15.08
C LEU A 488 19.87 17.74 14.50
N GLY A 489 18.55 17.85 14.61
CA GLY A 489 17.83 19.04 14.18
C GLY A 489 16.32 18.91 14.33
N GLN A 490 15.64 20.05 14.45
CA GLN A 490 14.19 20.12 14.59
C GLN A 490 13.46 19.55 13.35
N PRO A 491 12.15 19.27 13.43
CA PRO A 491 11.35 18.92 12.27
C PRO A 491 11.48 19.96 11.15
N GLY A 492 11.63 19.52 9.90
CA GLY A 492 11.69 20.43 8.74
C GLY A 492 13.01 21.19 8.55
N THR A 493 14.04 20.96 9.38
CA THR A 493 15.35 21.62 9.23
C THR A 493 16.20 21.10 8.08
N GLY A 494 15.85 19.97 7.46
CA GLY A 494 16.54 19.43 6.27
C GLY A 494 17.58 18.33 6.53
N LYS A 495 17.48 17.58 7.64
CA LYS A 495 18.35 16.42 7.93
C LYS A 495 18.38 15.38 6.81
N THR A 496 17.22 14.84 6.43
CA THR A 496 17.07 13.91 5.29
C THR A 496 17.64 14.48 4.00
N THR A 497 17.37 15.77 3.73
CA THR A 497 17.89 16.47 2.54
C THR A 497 19.42 16.56 2.57
N SER A 498 20.02 16.71 3.75
CA SER A 498 21.47 16.77 3.93
C SER A 498 22.14 15.40 3.74
N LEU A 499 21.52 14.31 4.22
CA LEU A 499 21.96 12.95 3.89
C LEU A 499 21.85 12.67 2.39
N ARG A 500 20.75 13.09 1.75
CA ARG A 500 20.61 13.01 0.29
C ARG A 500 21.68 13.81 -0.46
N LYS A 501 22.09 14.96 0.08
CA LYS A 501 23.17 15.78 -0.51
C LYS A 501 24.53 15.07 -0.41
N LEU A 502 24.84 14.46 0.73
CA LEU A 502 26.04 13.61 0.89
C LEU A 502 26.05 12.46 -0.11
N LEU A 503 24.93 11.75 -0.22
CA LEU A 503 24.76 10.67 -1.21
C LEU A 503 25.05 11.19 -2.62
N GLN A 504 24.41 12.30 -3.02
CA GLN A 504 24.57 12.89 -4.34
C GLN A 504 26.02 13.27 -4.64
N GLN A 505 26.68 14.00 -3.74
CA GLN A 505 28.08 14.42 -3.94
C GLN A 505 29.03 13.23 -4.04
N ALA A 506 28.87 12.24 -3.18
CA ALA A 506 29.66 11.02 -3.24
C ALA A 506 29.44 10.24 -4.55
N LEU A 507 28.21 10.24 -5.10
CA LEU A 507 27.90 9.61 -6.38
C LEU A 507 28.44 10.43 -7.58
N ASP A 508 28.41 11.76 -7.54
CA ASP A 508 28.74 12.63 -8.65
C ASP A 508 30.24 12.96 -8.76
N GLY A 509 30.86 13.34 -7.65
CA GLY A 509 32.28 13.72 -7.61
C GLY A 509 33.18 12.65 -6.98
N GLY A 510 32.61 11.57 -6.45
CA GLY A 510 33.33 10.57 -5.67
C GLY A 510 33.33 10.89 -4.17
N SER A 511 33.54 9.87 -3.34
CA SER A 511 33.54 9.97 -1.87
C SER A 511 34.60 10.92 -1.30
N GLU A 512 35.67 11.20 -2.06
CA GLU A 512 36.69 12.19 -1.69
C GLU A 512 36.12 13.60 -1.56
N THR A 513 35.06 13.92 -2.32
CA THR A 513 34.39 15.23 -2.25
C THR A 513 33.65 15.48 -0.96
N VAL A 514 33.32 14.42 -0.22
CA VAL A 514 32.69 14.48 1.09
C VAL A 514 33.67 14.18 2.22
N GLY A 515 34.98 14.20 1.96
CA GLY A 515 36.02 13.99 2.96
C GLY A 515 36.28 12.52 3.31
N LEU A 516 35.92 11.59 2.43
CA LEU A 516 36.06 10.15 2.66
C LEU A 516 37.05 9.48 1.69
N PRO A 517 37.61 8.31 2.04
CA PRO A 517 38.45 7.52 1.14
C PRO A 517 37.80 7.27 -0.22
N LYS A 518 38.62 7.13 -1.26
CA LYS A 518 38.18 6.92 -2.64
C LYS A 518 37.33 5.65 -2.80
N ASP A 519 36.43 5.69 -3.78
CA ASP A 519 35.62 4.57 -4.28
C ASP A 519 34.57 4.02 -3.30
N MET A 520 34.24 4.74 -2.22
CA MET A 520 33.15 4.31 -1.34
C MET A 520 31.80 4.31 -2.05
N VAL A 521 30.92 3.38 -1.67
CA VAL A 521 29.56 3.25 -2.21
C VAL A 521 28.57 3.83 -1.20
N PRO A 522 27.94 4.98 -1.48
CA PRO A 522 26.99 5.58 -0.56
C PRO A 522 25.62 4.90 -0.69
N VAL A 523 25.04 4.50 0.44
CA VAL A 523 23.69 3.90 0.51
C VAL A 523 22.85 4.62 1.55
N LEU A 524 21.70 5.15 1.13
CA LEU A 524 20.71 5.76 2.01
C LEU A 524 19.65 4.73 2.41
N ALA A 525 19.48 4.54 3.71
CA ALA A 525 18.56 3.61 4.33
C ALA A 525 17.71 4.32 5.39
N ALA A 526 16.39 4.18 5.35
CA ALA A 526 15.50 4.75 6.36
C ALA A 526 15.36 3.78 7.54
N LEU A 527 15.64 4.24 8.76
CA LEU A 527 15.60 3.43 9.98
C LEU A 527 14.21 2.91 10.31
N ARG A 528 13.14 3.60 9.89
CA ARG A 528 11.76 3.10 9.96
C ARG A 528 11.51 1.80 9.17
N HIS A 529 12.41 1.40 8.28
CA HIS A 529 12.31 0.12 7.58
C HIS A 529 12.92 -1.04 8.37
N LEU A 530 13.64 -0.76 9.46
CA LEU A 530 14.12 -1.78 10.38
C LEU A 530 12.91 -2.40 11.10
N ARG A 531 12.84 -3.73 11.13
CA ARG A 531 11.82 -4.47 11.88
C ARG A 531 12.40 -4.90 13.23
N PRO A 532 11.59 -5.03 14.29
CA PRO A 532 12.06 -5.54 15.57
C PRO A 532 12.82 -6.87 15.45
N GLU A 533 12.38 -7.79 14.58
CA GLU A 533 13.08 -9.07 14.38
C GLU A 533 14.48 -8.91 13.75
N ASP A 534 14.72 -7.83 12.98
CA ASP A 534 16.01 -7.59 12.35
C ASP A 534 17.10 -7.32 13.41
N LEU A 535 16.72 -6.83 14.60
CA LEU A 535 17.63 -6.56 15.73
C LEU A 535 18.19 -7.82 16.38
N ASP A 536 17.48 -8.94 16.27
CA ASP A 536 17.91 -10.21 16.87
C ASP A 536 18.76 -11.04 15.89
N ALA A 537 18.98 -10.55 14.67
CA ALA A 537 19.86 -11.19 13.70
C ALA A 537 21.34 -11.01 14.06
N GLU A 538 22.20 -11.90 13.56
CA GLU A 538 23.66 -11.77 13.74
C GLU A 538 24.22 -10.45 13.18
N GLN A 539 23.60 -9.91 12.11
CA GLN A 539 24.01 -8.65 11.46
C GLN A 539 22.79 -7.78 11.11
N PRO A 540 22.25 -7.01 12.08
CA PRO A 540 21.02 -6.23 11.89
C PRO A 540 21.15 -5.13 10.81
N LEU A 541 22.30 -4.45 10.72
CA LEU A 541 22.53 -3.45 9.68
C LEU A 541 22.60 -4.05 8.28
N LEU A 542 23.12 -5.29 8.14
CA LEU A 542 23.07 -6.00 6.87
C LEU A 542 21.63 -6.33 6.49
N ARG A 543 20.78 -6.73 7.45
CA ARG A 543 19.34 -6.94 7.20
C ARG A 543 18.65 -5.66 6.71
N LEU A 544 18.93 -4.53 7.35
CA LEU A 544 18.45 -3.24 6.89
C LEU A 544 18.92 -2.93 5.46
N LEU A 545 20.19 -3.18 5.16
CA LEU A 545 20.77 -2.95 3.84
C LEU A 545 20.16 -3.87 2.76
N GLN A 546 19.97 -5.15 3.08
CA GLN A 546 19.27 -6.12 2.22
C GLN A 546 17.86 -5.64 1.90
N ARG A 547 17.13 -5.17 2.91
CA ARG A 547 15.77 -4.67 2.77
C ARG A 547 15.71 -3.43 1.87
N GLU A 548 16.64 -2.50 2.08
CA GLU A 548 16.70 -1.28 1.28
C GLU A 548 17.09 -1.57 -0.18
N LEU A 549 18.12 -2.38 -0.41
CA LEU A 549 18.62 -2.63 -1.75
C LEU A 549 17.71 -3.60 -2.53
N THR A 550 17.21 -4.65 -1.89
CA THR A 550 16.41 -5.69 -2.56
C THR A 550 14.94 -5.32 -2.63
N GLU A 551 14.30 -5.02 -1.49
CA GLU A 551 12.84 -4.83 -1.44
C GLU A 551 12.43 -3.43 -1.93
N ARG A 552 13.14 -2.38 -1.50
CA ARG A 552 12.78 -0.98 -1.79
C ARG A 552 13.42 -0.43 -3.06
N SER A 553 14.58 -0.96 -3.44
CA SER A 553 15.38 -0.45 -4.55
C SER A 553 15.46 -1.40 -5.74
N ARG A 554 14.96 -2.64 -5.58
CA ARG A 554 14.93 -3.70 -6.61
C ARG A 554 16.30 -3.94 -7.26
N GLN A 555 17.37 -3.80 -6.48
CA GLN A 555 18.71 -4.13 -6.92
C GLN A 555 18.90 -5.66 -6.94
N GLN A 556 19.96 -6.11 -7.61
CA GLN A 556 20.24 -7.54 -7.70
C GLN A 556 20.41 -8.16 -6.32
N ALA A 557 19.76 -9.31 -6.10
CA ALA A 557 19.88 -10.07 -4.86
C ALA A 557 21.36 -10.39 -4.58
N GLY A 558 21.76 -10.28 -3.31
CA GLY A 558 23.16 -10.43 -2.90
C GLY A 558 23.97 -9.14 -2.93
N LEU A 559 23.48 -8.03 -3.52
CA LEU A 559 24.24 -6.78 -3.59
C LEU A 559 24.57 -6.22 -2.20
N ALA A 560 23.64 -6.35 -1.24
CA ALA A 560 23.87 -5.91 0.13
C ALA A 560 25.02 -6.68 0.79
N GLU A 561 25.02 -8.00 0.65
CA GLU A 561 26.05 -8.92 1.13
C GLU A 561 27.38 -8.64 0.45
N TYR A 562 27.38 -8.47 -0.88
CA TYR A 562 28.56 -8.10 -1.64
C TYR A 562 29.19 -6.81 -1.12
N LEU A 563 28.38 -5.75 -0.99
CA LEU A 563 28.84 -4.46 -0.48
C LEU A 563 29.31 -4.54 0.97
N TRP A 564 28.62 -5.32 1.80
CA TRP A 564 28.97 -5.53 3.21
C TRP A 564 30.29 -6.28 3.37
N GLU A 565 30.51 -7.33 2.58
CA GLU A 565 31.71 -8.15 2.59
C GLU A 565 32.93 -7.41 2.03
N HIS A 566 32.77 -6.69 0.91
CA HIS A 566 33.86 -5.95 0.26
C HIS A 566 34.22 -4.66 0.99
N GLY A 567 33.33 -4.13 1.81
CA GLY A 567 33.54 -2.91 2.57
C GLY A 567 33.52 -1.65 1.70
N GLY A 568 34.06 -0.54 2.23
CA GLY A 568 34.00 0.75 1.54
C GLY A 568 32.58 1.31 1.41
N LEU A 569 31.67 1.00 2.34
CA LEU A 569 30.32 1.54 2.34
C LEU A 569 30.29 2.91 3.01
N LEU A 570 29.49 3.83 2.48
CA LEU A 570 29.01 5.00 3.23
C LEU A 570 27.53 4.78 3.54
N LEU A 571 27.23 4.32 4.76
CA LEU A 571 25.88 4.03 5.21
C LEU A 571 25.22 5.28 5.78
N LEU A 572 24.17 5.78 5.12
CA LEU A 572 23.42 6.95 5.54
C LEU A 572 22.08 6.47 6.13
N LEU A 573 21.94 6.53 7.44
CA LEU A 573 20.80 6.04 8.20
C LEU A 573 19.86 7.20 8.57
N ASP A 574 18.68 7.26 7.97
CA ASP A 574 17.76 8.38 8.12
C ASP A 574 16.61 8.07 9.09
N GLY A 575 16.35 8.97 10.03
CA GLY A 575 15.10 9.01 10.80
C GLY A 575 15.06 8.06 11.99
N LEU A 576 16.04 8.11 12.90
CA LEU A 576 15.96 7.36 14.17
C LEU A 576 14.71 7.74 14.98
N ASP A 577 14.29 9.01 14.92
CA ASP A 577 13.07 9.52 15.55
C ASP A 577 11.76 9.00 14.93
N GLU A 578 11.81 8.38 13.74
CA GLU A 578 10.61 7.82 13.09
C GLU A 578 10.19 6.46 13.69
N ILE A 579 11.01 5.88 14.56
CA ILE A 579 10.65 4.69 15.34
C ILE A 579 9.83 5.16 16.55
N ALA A 580 8.53 4.84 16.57
CA ALA A 580 7.60 5.37 17.59
C ALA A 580 7.89 4.87 19.02
N ASP A 581 8.32 3.62 19.17
CA ASP A 581 8.61 3.02 20.47
C ASP A 581 10.00 3.41 20.98
N ASP A 582 10.08 3.99 22.18
CA ASP A 582 11.34 4.49 22.75
C ASP A 582 12.31 3.36 23.10
N GLY A 583 11.82 2.21 23.58
CA GLY A 583 12.67 1.06 23.91
C GLY A 583 13.30 0.43 22.67
N LEU A 584 12.53 0.28 21.60
CA LEU A 584 12.99 -0.17 20.30
C LEU A 584 13.99 0.81 19.72
N ARG A 585 13.70 2.12 19.77
CA ARG A 585 14.61 3.17 19.29
C ARG A 585 15.96 3.12 20.03
N GLN A 586 15.95 2.86 21.33
CA GLN A 586 17.18 2.68 22.11
C GLN A 586 17.95 1.45 21.63
N ARG A 587 17.28 0.29 21.49
CA ARG A 587 17.90 -0.94 20.95
C ARG A 587 18.48 -0.72 19.55
N VAL A 588 17.82 0.06 18.69
CA VAL A 588 18.35 0.41 17.36
C VAL A 588 19.63 1.23 17.49
N LEU A 589 19.65 2.24 18.36
CA LEU A 589 20.85 3.07 18.57
C LEU A 589 22.02 2.25 19.13
N GLU A 590 21.75 1.37 20.10
CA GLU A 590 22.74 0.44 20.67
C GLU A 590 23.29 -0.48 19.58
N MET A 591 22.43 -1.13 18.81
CA MET A 591 22.81 -1.99 17.69
C MET A 591 23.68 -1.27 16.66
N ILE A 592 23.31 -0.03 16.28
CA ILE A 592 24.11 0.76 15.33
C ILE A 592 25.51 0.98 15.93
N THR A 593 25.56 1.42 17.19
CA THR A 593 26.81 1.74 17.90
C THR A 593 27.72 0.52 18.02
N GLU A 594 27.15 -0.64 18.35
CA GLU A 594 27.87 -1.93 18.46
C GLU A 594 28.41 -2.42 17.11
N SER A 595 27.77 -2.04 16.00
CA SER A 595 28.19 -2.41 14.64
C SER A 595 29.27 -1.50 14.06
N LEU A 596 29.50 -0.30 14.62
CA LEU A 596 30.46 0.68 14.07
C LEU A 596 31.91 0.20 14.04
N PRO A 597 32.44 -0.51 15.06
CA PRO A 597 33.81 -1.03 15.01
C PRO A 597 34.03 -2.00 13.83
N GLU A 598 33.07 -2.89 13.56
CA GLU A 598 33.15 -3.81 12.42
C GLU A 598 33.09 -3.06 11.09
N LEU A 599 32.17 -2.11 10.96
CA LEU A 599 32.06 -1.27 9.76
C LEU A 599 33.37 -0.54 9.46
N ARG A 600 33.98 0.09 10.47
CA ARG A 600 35.27 0.79 10.31
C ARG A 600 36.40 -0.16 9.94
N ALA A 601 36.46 -1.36 10.53
CA ALA A 601 37.47 -2.36 10.20
C ALA A 601 37.38 -2.80 8.72
N ARG A 602 36.18 -2.76 8.14
CA ARG A 602 35.92 -2.99 6.70
C ARG A 602 36.10 -1.73 5.84
N GLY A 603 36.63 -0.65 6.41
CA GLY A 603 36.80 0.63 5.72
C GLY A 603 35.49 1.30 5.33
N SER A 604 34.39 1.02 6.04
CA SER A 604 33.07 1.65 5.84
C SER A 604 32.84 2.76 6.87
N ARG A 605 31.94 3.70 6.56
CA ARG A 605 31.59 4.87 7.37
C ARG A 605 30.07 5.03 7.47
N CYS A 606 29.60 5.74 8.49
CA CYS A 606 28.19 5.87 8.82
C CYS A 606 27.80 7.32 9.14
N ALA A 607 26.57 7.70 8.78
CA ALA A 607 25.93 8.92 9.27
C ALA A 607 24.49 8.61 9.66
N VAL A 608 24.07 9.02 10.86
CA VAL A 608 22.72 8.82 11.39
C VAL A 608 22.00 10.17 11.51
N SER A 609 20.71 10.24 11.20
CA SER A 609 19.88 11.42 11.48
C SER A 609 18.84 11.15 12.56
N CYS A 610 18.59 12.15 13.42
CA CYS A 610 17.56 12.09 14.46
C CYS A 610 17.02 13.49 14.80
N ARG A 611 15.78 13.57 15.28
CA ARG A 611 15.29 14.76 16.00
C ARG A 611 15.79 14.73 17.45
N PRO A 612 16.11 15.88 18.04
CA PRO A 612 16.44 15.94 19.46
C PRO A 612 15.34 15.27 20.32
N GLN A 613 14.05 15.51 20.05
CA GLN A 613 12.95 14.89 20.81
C GLN A 613 12.88 13.36 20.69
N GLY A 614 13.52 12.77 19.68
CA GLY A 614 13.61 11.32 19.52
C GLY A 614 14.66 10.69 20.46
N LEU A 615 15.50 11.48 21.10
CA LEU A 615 16.42 10.99 22.13
C LEU A 615 15.78 11.14 23.50
N THR A 616 15.77 10.08 24.31
CA THR A 616 15.41 10.17 25.73
C THR A 616 16.66 10.52 26.55
N ARG A 617 16.48 10.93 27.81
CA ARG A 617 17.63 11.20 28.71
C ARG A 617 18.51 9.97 28.97
N GLU A 618 17.96 8.78 28.76
CA GLU A 618 18.64 7.50 29.00
C GLU A 618 19.40 7.02 27.75
N MET A 619 19.06 7.52 26.57
CA MET A 619 19.76 7.21 25.32
C MET A 619 21.08 7.97 25.24
N ASN A 620 22.19 7.22 25.30
CA ASN A 620 23.52 7.77 25.13
C ASN A 620 23.97 7.66 23.67
N VAL A 621 24.04 8.80 22.98
CA VAL A 621 24.74 8.89 21.69
C VAL A 621 26.25 8.82 22.01
N GLY A 622 26.77 7.59 22.03
CA GLY A 622 28.11 7.27 22.53
C GLY A 622 29.26 8.02 21.83
N GLY A 623 30.47 7.90 22.38
CA GLY A 623 31.68 8.60 21.90
C GLY A 623 32.17 8.22 20.50
N GLU A 624 31.54 7.22 19.87
CA GLU A 624 31.76 6.80 18.48
C GLU A 624 31.21 7.81 17.47
N PHE A 625 30.35 8.75 17.90
CA PHE A 625 29.74 9.74 17.01
C PHE A 625 30.28 11.15 17.23
N GLN A 626 30.50 11.86 16.11
CA GLN A 626 30.59 13.31 16.05
C GLN A 626 29.19 13.89 15.83
N GLN A 627 28.66 14.53 16.86
CA GLN A 627 27.34 15.16 16.80
C GLN A 627 27.41 16.47 16.01
N LEU A 628 26.44 16.65 15.10
CA LEU A 628 26.28 17.81 14.24
C LEU A 628 24.86 18.33 14.37
N VAL A 629 24.68 19.57 14.83
CA VAL A 629 23.37 20.18 14.98
C VAL A 629 23.08 21.10 13.79
N VAL A 630 22.00 20.84 13.07
CA VAL A 630 21.53 21.67 11.96
C VAL A 630 21.14 23.04 12.50
N ARG A 631 21.73 24.09 11.94
CA ARG A 631 21.40 25.47 12.29
C ARG A 631 20.13 25.94 11.57
N PRO A 632 19.33 26.82 12.18
CA PRO A 632 18.27 27.52 11.46
C PRO A 632 18.86 28.30 10.27
N LEU A 633 18.06 28.49 9.22
CA LEU A 633 18.49 29.26 8.06
C LEU A 633 18.83 30.70 8.48
N ASP A 634 20.06 31.12 8.24
CA ASP A 634 20.47 32.51 8.37
C ASP A 634 19.85 33.39 7.27
N ARG A 635 20.04 34.71 7.37
CA ARG A 635 19.49 35.68 6.41
C ARG A 635 19.93 35.41 4.97
N HIS A 636 21.21 35.11 4.76
CA HIS A 636 21.78 34.85 3.45
C HIS A 636 21.22 33.55 2.84
N SER A 637 21.20 32.47 3.64
CA SER A 637 20.65 31.17 3.27
C SER A 637 19.16 31.24 2.94
N ARG A 638 18.36 31.99 3.71
CA ARG A 638 16.93 32.25 3.39
C ARG A 638 16.78 32.97 2.05
N ALA A 639 17.52 34.06 1.83
CA ALA A 639 17.43 34.83 0.58
C ALA A 639 17.84 33.98 -0.63
N ASN A 640 18.89 33.17 -0.50
CA ASN A 640 19.32 32.26 -1.56
C ASN A 640 18.27 31.19 -1.85
N MET A 641 17.65 30.62 -0.81
CA MET A 641 16.59 29.63 -0.96
C MET A 641 15.40 30.18 -1.72
N ILE A 642 14.95 31.39 -1.35
CA ILE A 642 13.84 32.08 -2.03
C ILE A 642 14.17 32.29 -3.52
N ARG A 643 15.35 32.84 -3.82
CA ARG A 643 15.77 33.08 -5.23
C ARG A 643 15.79 31.78 -6.02
N GLN A 644 16.48 30.75 -5.52
CA GLN A 644 16.59 29.45 -6.20
C GLN A 644 15.22 28.84 -6.44
N TRP A 645 14.33 28.89 -5.44
CA TRP A 645 13.00 28.33 -5.53
C TRP A 645 12.15 29.01 -6.63
N PHE A 646 12.13 30.35 -6.67
CA PHE A 646 11.38 31.08 -7.69
C PHE A 646 11.97 30.88 -9.09
N HIS A 647 13.29 30.93 -9.24
CA HIS A 647 13.94 30.67 -10.53
C HIS A 647 13.65 29.26 -11.04
N ALA A 648 13.77 28.24 -10.19
CA ALA A 648 13.50 26.87 -10.55
C ALA A 648 12.03 26.69 -10.97
N THR A 649 11.10 27.31 -10.25
CA THR A 649 9.67 27.16 -10.51
C THR A 649 9.20 27.89 -11.76
N CYS A 650 9.59 29.16 -11.95
CA CYS A 650 9.22 29.92 -13.14
C CYS A 650 9.82 29.28 -14.40
N ARG A 651 11.07 28.79 -14.33
CA ARG A 651 11.69 28.03 -15.43
C ARG A 651 10.90 26.77 -15.76
N GLN A 652 10.45 26.03 -14.74
CA GLN A 652 9.65 24.82 -14.96
C GLN A 652 8.29 25.12 -15.59
N ARG A 653 7.65 26.24 -15.23
CA ARG A 653 6.40 26.70 -15.87
C ARG A 653 6.58 27.16 -17.32
N ALA A 654 7.77 27.63 -17.69
CA ALA A 654 8.09 28.04 -19.04
C ALA A 654 8.37 26.86 -20.00
N LEU A 655 8.52 25.63 -19.49
CA LEU A 655 8.70 24.41 -20.29
C LEU A 655 7.42 24.10 -21.09
N GLY A 656 7.33 24.66 -22.31
CA GLY A 656 6.19 24.49 -23.22
C GLY A 656 5.90 25.69 -24.13
N ALA A 657 6.57 26.84 -23.92
CA ALA A 657 6.44 28.06 -24.72
C ALA A 657 7.67 28.30 -25.63
N ASP A 658 7.63 29.35 -26.48
CA ASP A 658 8.73 29.74 -27.37
C ASP A 658 10.02 30.06 -26.56
N PRO A 659 11.17 29.39 -26.82
CA PRO A 659 12.28 29.31 -25.86
C PRO A 659 12.85 30.63 -25.37
N ALA A 660 13.01 31.64 -26.25
CA ALA A 660 13.79 32.82 -25.91
C ALA A 660 12.98 33.89 -25.15
N GLU A 661 11.73 34.14 -25.55
CA GLU A 661 10.86 35.13 -24.89
C GLU A 661 10.28 34.57 -23.58
N ALA A 662 9.97 33.27 -23.54
CA ALA A 662 9.43 32.63 -22.33
C ALA A 662 10.48 32.52 -21.22
N GLU A 663 11.75 32.23 -21.55
CA GLU A 663 12.83 32.18 -20.55
C GLU A 663 13.09 33.56 -19.94
N HIS A 664 13.16 34.61 -20.77
CA HIS A 664 13.39 35.97 -20.26
C HIS A 664 12.22 36.49 -19.41
N LEU A 665 10.97 36.16 -19.76
CA LEU A 665 9.81 36.52 -18.94
C LEU A 665 9.79 35.76 -17.61
N ALA A 666 10.11 34.47 -17.62
CA ALA A 666 10.18 33.63 -16.43
C ALA A 666 11.30 34.07 -15.47
N GLU A 667 12.47 34.47 -16.00
CA GLU A 667 13.56 35.05 -15.19
C GLU A 667 13.11 36.34 -14.50
N ARG A 668 12.46 37.24 -15.24
CA ARG A 668 11.97 38.51 -14.69
C ARG A 668 10.90 38.31 -13.63
N GLU A 669 9.96 37.38 -13.85
CA GLU A 669 8.93 37.02 -12.87
C GLU A 669 9.58 36.44 -11.60
N ALA A 670 10.52 35.51 -11.76
CA ALA A 670 11.23 34.90 -10.64
C ALA A 670 12.00 35.93 -9.81
N GLU A 671 12.77 36.81 -10.45
CA GLU A 671 13.50 37.88 -9.78
C GLU A 671 12.57 38.83 -9.05
N GLN A 672 11.46 39.23 -9.69
CA GLN A 672 10.48 40.12 -9.08
C GLN A 672 9.85 39.48 -7.83
N SER A 673 9.30 38.27 -7.93
CA SER A 673 8.66 37.59 -6.81
C SER A 673 9.65 37.27 -5.68
N ALA A 674 10.88 36.87 -6.01
CA ALA A 674 11.91 36.62 -5.01
C ALA A 674 12.31 37.90 -4.28
N ASN A 675 12.56 39.00 -4.99
CA ASN A 675 12.94 40.27 -4.38
C ASN A 675 11.80 40.86 -3.53
N GLU A 676 10.55 40.74 -3.97
CA GLU A 676 9.38 41.15 -3.19
C GLU A 676 9.27 40.35 -1.89
N LEU A 677 9.40 39.01 -1.95
CA LEU A 677 9.33 38.18 -0.75
C LEU A 677 10.50 38.45 0.20
N ILE A 678 11.73 38.58 -0.31
CA ILE A 678 12.91 38.92 0.49
C ILE A 678 12.72 40.28 1.15
N ALA A 679 12.28 41.30 0.41
CA ALA A 679 12.03 42.63 0.96
C ALA A 679 10.93 42.61 2.03
N ASN A 680 9.88 41.81 1.88
CA ASN A 680 8.84 41.66 2.90
C ASN A 680 9.37 40.94 4.16
N ILE A 681 10.23 39.93 3.98
CA ILE A 681 10.84 39.17 5.08
C ILE A 681 11.88 39.99 5.85
N GLU A 682 12.69 40.78 5.14
CA GLU A 682 13.81 41.52 5.71
C GLU A 682 13.50 42.99 6.05
N GLY A 683 12.58 43.61 5.32
CA GLY A 683 12.25 45.05 5.45
C GLY A 683 11.25 45.37 6.55
N SER A 684 10.65 44.35 7.17
CA SER A 684 9.75 44.54 8.29
C SER A 684 10.47 44.29 9.63
N ASP A 685 10.80 45.37 10.33
CA ASP A 685 10.94 45.36 11.80
C ASP A 685 9.66 44.87 12.50
N THR A 686 8.58 44.66 11.73
CA THR A 686 7.25 44.22 12.13
C THR A 686 6.89 42.77 11.82
N LEU A 687 7.75 41.97 11.18
CA LEU A 687 7.49 40.53 11.08
C LEU A 687 7.45 39.95 12.50
N PRO A 688 6.29 39.43 12.96
CA PRO A 688 6.19 38.94 14.33
C PRO A 688 7.29 37.91 14.59
N HIS A 689 7.92 37.96 15.76
CA HIS A 689 8.99 37.03 16.16
C HIS A 689 8.67 35.58 15.80
N GLN A 690 7.41 35.18 16.02
CA GLN A 690 6.88 33.86 15.70
C GLN A 690 6.97 33.49 14.21
N LEU A 691 6.80 34.43 13.29
CA LEU A 691 6.90 34.16 11.86
C LEU A 691 8.36 34.09 11.38
N ARG A 692 9.26 34.87 12.01
CA ARG A 692 10.71 34.76 11.77
C ARG A 692 11.23 33.37 12.16
N GLU A 693 10.75 32.82 13.28
CA GLU A 693 11.04 31.44 13.68
C GLU A 693 10.49 30.40 12.69
N LEU A 694 9.30 30.63 12.11
CA LEU A 694 8.72 29.71 11.13
C LEU A 694 9.58 29.65 9.86
N VAL A 695 9.93 30.80 9.28
CA VAL A 695 10.74 30.85 8.04
C VAL A 695 12.22 30.53 8.24
N ALA A 696 12.65 30.26 9.48
CA ALA A 696 13.99 29.79 9.78
C ALA A 696 14.18 28.29 9.46
N THR A 697 13.11 27.57 9.11
CA THR A 697 13.20 26.17 8.62
C THR A 697 12.98 26.10 7.11
N PRO A 698 13.78 25.31 6.36
CA PRO A 698 13.60 25.13 4.92
C PRO A 698 12.19 24.69 4.51
N LEU A 699 11.57 23.79 5.28
CA LEU A 699 10.22 23.29 4.96
C LEU A 699 9.18 24.42 4.96
N LEU A 700 9.16 25.22 6.02
CA LEU A 700 8.18 26.31 6.14
C LEU A 700 8.49 27.45 5.19
N LEU A 701 9.77 27.73 4.90
CA LEU A 701 10.14 28.70 3.89
C LEU A 701 9.66 28.29 2.49
N ASN A 702 9.78 27.00 2.13
CA ASN A 702 9.21 26.47 0.88
C ASN A 702 7.69 26.65 0.83
N LEU A 703 6.98 26.32 1.91
CA LEU A 703 5.53 26.51 1.98
C LEU A 703 5.13 27.99 1.83
N LEU A 704 5.89 28.90 2.43
CA LEU A 704 5.67 30.33 2.24
C LEU A 704 5.83 30.75 0.77
N CYS A 705 6.84 30.23 0.09
CA CYS A 705 7.05 30.52 -1.32
C CYS A 705 5.87 30.04 -2.18
N ILE A 706 5.29 28.87 -1.87
CA ILE A 706 4.07 28.34 -2.51
C ILE A 706 2.88 29.29 -2.29
N VAL A 707 2.65 29.72 -1.04
CA VAL A 707 1.56 30.64 -0.68
C VAL A 707 1.66 31.95 -1.48
N VAL A 708 2.86 32.52 -1.55
CA VAL A 708 3.12 33.78 -2.27
C VAL A 708 2.95 33.60 -3.78
N MET A 709 3.42 32.48 -4.34
CA MET A 709 3.27 32.18 -5.77
C MET A 709 1.81 32.07 -6.20
N ARG A 710 0.93 31.62 -5.33
CA ARG A 710 -0.53 31.55 -5.60
C ARG A 710 -1.24 32.89 -5.41
N GLY A 711 -0.51 33.96 -5.09
CA GLY A 711 -1.05 35.29 -4.93
C GLY A 711 -1.73 35.52 -3.58
N HIS A 712 -1.59 34.61 -2.62
CA HIS A 712 -2.06 34.84 -1.26
C HIS A 712 -1.13 35.80 -0.52
N ARG A 713 -1.69 36.53 0.45
CA ARG A 713 -0.91 37.44 1.30
C ARG A 713 -0.04 36.66 2.27
N ILE A 714 1.11 37.21 2.62
CA ILE A 714 1.98 36.67 3.66
C ILE A 714 1.19 36.68 4.99
N PRO A 715 1.00 35.51 5.62
CA PRO A 715 0.23 35.42 6.87
C PRO A 715 0.93 36.13 8.02
N GLU A 716 0.16 36.78 8.90
CA GLU A 716 0.72 37.51 10.06
C GLU A 716 0.80 36.64 11.32
N ARG A 717 0.03 35.55 11.37
CA ARG A 717 -0.01 34.61 12.51
C ARG A 717 0.30 33.18 12.09
N ARG A 718 0.84 32.38 13.01
CA ARG A 718 1.15 30.95 12.80
C ARG A 718 -0.06 30.12 12.34
N ALA A 719 -1.23 30.33 12.92
CA ALA A 719 -2.44 29.60 12.52
C ALA A 719 -2.90 29.99 11.10
N GLU A 720 -2.79 31.27 10.76
CA GLU A 720 -3.08 31.78 9.41
C GLU A 720 -2.04 31.26 8.41
N PHE A 721 -0.79 31.10 8.83
CA PHE A 721 0.27 30.50 8.03
C PHE A 721 -0.09 29.07 7.58
N TYR A 722 -0.40 28.18 8.53
CA TYR A 722 -0.78 26.82 8.18
C TYR A 722 -2.09 26.76 7.39
N ARG A 723 -3.06 27.62 7.68
CA ARG A 723 -4.30 27.70 6.89
C ARG A 723 -4.01 28.10 5.45
N ALA A 724 -3.22 29.14 5.23
CA ALA A 724 -2.84 29.59 3.90
C ALA A 724 -2.05 28.50 3.16
N CYS A 725 -1.19 27.74 3.86
CA CYS A 725 -0.52 26.58 3.28
C CYS A 725 -1.51 25.49 2.87
N LEU A 726 -2.52 25.18 3.69
CA LEU A 726 -3.54 24.19 3.38
C LEU A 726 -4.41 24.63 2.19
N GLU A 727 -4.89 25.88 2.19
CA GLU A 727 -5.63 26.47 1.06
C GLU A 727 -4.77 26.42 -0.22
N ALA A 728 -3.51 26.84 -0.13
CA ALA A 728 -2.55 26.76 -1.23
C ALA A 728 -2.16 25.32 -1.62
N LEU A 729 -2.49 24.29 -0.85
CA LEU A 729 -2.28 22.89 -1.24
C LEU A 729 -3.56 22.25 -1.79
N LEU A 730 -4.74 22.69 -1.34
CA LEU A 730 -6.05 22.12 -1.66
C LEU A 730 -6.77 22.82 -2.82
N ASP A 731 -6.45 24.08 -3.12
CA ASP A 731 -7.00 24.78 -4.29
C ASP A 731 -6.50 24.07 -5.57
N HIS A 732 -7.41 23.35 -6.25
CA HIS A 732 -7.18 22.61 -7.49
C HIS A 732 -7.65 23.39 -8.72
#